data_AF-A0A950ZCC8-F1
#
_entry.id   AF-A0A950ZCC8-F1
#
_cell.length_a   1.000
_cell.length_b   1.000
_cell.length_c   1.000
_cell.angle_alpha   90.00
_cell.angle_beta   90.00
_cell.angle_gamma   90.00
#
_symmetry.space_group_name_H-M   'P 1'
#
loop_
_entity.id
_entity.type
_entity.pdbx_description
1 polymer ?
#
loop_
_entity_poly.entity_id
_entity_poly.type
_entity_poly.pdbx_seq_one_letter_code
_entity_poly.pdbx_strand_id
1 'polypeptide(L)'
;MSSAGKLALAFACSVVLAAAPQPPIERHIRTLAADDMEGRGLGTQGIGKAASYIETQLRDARLRPAFGSSYRQKFPVKMGVALGAKNAIEGLSADDWTPLAFSSAGSFAGPIAFVGYGIDAPPLGYLDYEGIDLKGKVALMLRYEPQERDDNSVFDGRKPSRWSALRYKAMQARERGAVAVVFVTGPQQDEDKDKLPALVNDGPESAAGIPVLQVKTSVAQQWVDLAGFQKAVDADLKPRSRILDRTLKGNVDVAASYVDAENVAGLLAGRGKLADEVVVLGAHYDHLGYGGKGSLKPNEHAIHNGADDNASGTAAVLVAAQRLGELLKDARDRRTILFALFSAEEVGLGGSAYLVDHPPVPLDKIVAMVNLDMVGALRDDKLVAFGTDSAPEWKALVDRVGADAKLAMTESGDGYGPSDQTSFYAKRIPVLHYFTGTHDRYHTPEDDADAINFAGAARVAEVTAQTVASIARGDVTPHYARVASAPAMEGDSRGYGAYLGTIPDYSAMDATEGGVKLADVRAGGPADLAGIKGGDVLVEMAGTRIANLYDMTYALQDHKPGETIDVVVVRNGARVPLRATLGSRGAQPAPGSGAHGVMPLEIKAGKPFDKTFDGEKHLTDVRQLTFGGENAEAYFSPDGRKIIYQSTSERGGCDQEYEMDLATGETKLVSSGKGRTTCGYFSYPNGDRIIYASTEAADPGCPPPPDRSRGYIWGVYKGYDLYIANADGSNKKRISLTPGYDAEATWCHKGGRIIFTSVRDGDLDLYSMNEDGSDVKRLTNTVGYDGGAFYNAQCTEIVWRASRFTDPAALAEYQSLLADGFVKPSKMELYVANADGSNARQLTANGAANFCPWFMPDQKRIIFSSNVLDPRGREFDLFIVNKDGSGTPERVTTAPAFDGFPIFSPDGKYIVWGSNRANPEGHDTNLFIARWVE
;
A
#
# COMPACT_ATOMS: atom_id res chain seq x y z
N MET A 1 -36.37 51.72 56.32
CA MET A 1 -37.08 52.27 55.15
C MET A 1 -36.17 53.27 54.47
N SER A 2 -35.90 53.03 53.18
CA SER A 2 -35.52 54.00 52.12
C SER A 2 -34.22 54.81 52.30
N SER A 3 -33.34 55.06 51.33
CA SER A 3 -33.15 54.65 49.94
C SER A 3 -31.75 55.16 49.54
N ALA A 4 -31.17 54.53 48.53
CA ALA A 4 -29.83 54.71 47.99
C ALA A 4 -29.56 56.08 47.32
N GLY A 5 -28.26 56.39 47.19
CA GLY A 5 -27.69 57.34 46.23
C GLY A 5 -26.19 57.05 46.02
N LYS A 6 -25.84 56.52 44.84
CA LYS A 6 -24.48 56.17 44.41
C LYS A 6 -23.64 57.41 44.06
N LEU A 7 -22.35 57.38 44.36
CA LEU A 7 -21.31 57.92 43.47
C LEU A 7 -19.98 57.19 43.74
N ALA A 8 -19.47 56.50 42.72
CA ALA A 8 -18.17 55.82 42.74
C ALA A 8 -17.10 56.74 42.15
N LEU A 9 -16.00 56.92 42.88
CA LEU A 9 -14.80 57.62 42.42
C LEU A 9 -13.71 56.57 42.16
N ALA A 10 -13.25 56.50 40.92
CA ALA A 10 -12.19 55.59 40.49
C ALA A 10 -10.81 56.15 40.91
N PHE A 11 -10.03 55.34 41.63
CA PHE A 11 -8.59 55.54 41.80
C PHE A 11 -7.85 54.57 40.87
N ALA A 12 -7.14 55.12 39.89
CA ALA A 12 -6.24 54.36 39.03
C ALA A 12 -4.98 54.00 39.82
N CYS A 13 -4.77 52.70 40.04
CA CYS A 13 -3.49 52.16 40.48
C CYS A 13 -2.83 51.52 39.26
N SER A 14 -1.76 52.15 38.76
CA SER A 14 -0.95 51.68 37.65
C SER A 14 -0.19 50.42 38.07
N VAL A 15 -0.78 49.25 37.78
CA VAL A 15 -0.03 48.00 37.75
C VAL A 15 0.82 48.04 36.48
N VAL A 16 2.13 48.20 36.65
CA VAL A 16 3.09 47.84 35.61
C VAL A 16 2.85 46.35 35.33
N LEU A 17 2.21 46.03 34.21
CA LEU A 17 2.23 44.68 33.68
C LEU A 17 3.70 44.35 33.41
N ALA A 18 4.30 43.55 34.28
CA ALA A 18 5.48 42.79 33.89
C ALA A 18 5.10 42.03 32.62
N ALA A 19 5.88 42.24 31.54
CA ALA A 19 5.75 41.42 30.35
C ALA A 19 5.75 39.94 30.78
N ALA A 20 4.79 39.16 30.28
CA ALA A 20 4.74 37.73 30.54
C ALA A 20 6.12 37.12 30.23
N PRO A 21 6.69 36.27 31.10
CA PRO A 21 7.98 35.64 30.82
C PRO A 21 7.84 34.90 29.49
N GLN A 22 8.77 35.14 28.55
CA GLN A 22 8.85 34.42 27.28
C GLN A 22 8.71 32.91 27.53
N PRO A 23 7.98 32.15 26.69
CA PRO A 23 7.82 30.73 26.90
C PRO A 23 9.21 30.05 26.89
N PRO A 24 9.54 29.17 27.86
CA PRO A 24 10.85 28.50 27.96
C PRO A 24 11.33 27.84 26.66
N ILE A 25 10.40 27.49 25.76
CA ILE A 25 10.65 26.80 24.50
C ILE A 25 11.45 27.64 23.49
N GLU A 26 11.21 28.95 23.39
CA GLU A 26 11.91 29.80 22.39
C GLU A 26 13.42 29.79 22.66
N ARG A 27 13.81 29.91 23.93
CA ARG A 27 15.22 29.85 24.34
C ARG A 27 15.86 28.52 23.94
N HIS A 28 15.17 27.40 24.14
CA HIS A 28 15.69 26.08 23.79
C HIS A 28 15.87 25.95 22.28
N ILE A 29 14.86 26.32 21.49
CA ILE A 29 14.92 26.27 20.01
C ILE A 29 16.05 27.15 19.49
N ARG A 30 16.12 28.42 19.91
CA ARG A 30 17.18 29.34 19.48
C ARG A 30 18.58 28.88 19.86
N THR A 31 18.73 28.20 21.00
CA THR A 31 20.03 27.66 21.42
C THR A 31 20.43 26.46 20.57
N LEU A 32 19.49 25.53 20.35
CA LEU A 32 19.76 24.31 19.60
C LEU A 32 19.99 24.61 18.12
N ALA A 33 19.22 25.54 17.54
CA ALA A 33 19.28 25.96 16.14
C ALA A 33 20.22 27.15 15.87
N ALA A 34 21.15 27.45 16.79
CA ALA A 34 22.15 28.48 16.55
C ALA A 34 23.25 27.99 15.59
N ASP A 35 23.78 28.89 14.76
CA ASP A 35 24.88 28.59 13.84
C ASP A 35 26.10 27.94 14.52
N ASP A 36 26.36 28.26 15.79
CA ASP A 36 27.47 27.68 16.55
C ASP A 36 27.26 26.20 16.95
N MET A 37 26.03 25.70 16.78
CA MET A 37 25.68 24.28 16.83
C MET A 37 25.92 23.59 15.49
N GLU A 38 26.43 24.28 14.46
CA GLU A 38 26.89 23.73 13.18
C GLU A 38 25.88 22.76 12.55
N GLY A 39 24.59 23.09 12.66
CA GLY A 39 23.49 22.26 12.16
C GLY A 39 23.40 20.87 12.77
N ARG A 40 24.06 20.61 13.90
CA ARG A 40 24.04 19.36 14.68
C ARG A 40 24.36 18.11 13.84
N GLY A 41 25.18 18.29 12.80
CA GLY A 41 25.63 17.20 11.92
C GLY A 41 26.44 16.13 12.63
N LEU A 42 26.28 14.88 12.21
CA LEU A 42 27.14 13.79 12.69
C LEU A 42 28.62 14.10 12.39
N GLY A 43 29.46 14.03 13.43
CA GLY A 43 30.89 14.34 13.35
C GLY A 43 31.25 15.83 13.48
N THR A 44 30.30 16.75 13.65
CA THR A 44 30.59 18.17 13.95
C THR A 44 30.88 18.38 15.45
N GLN A 45 31.41 19.54 15.82
CA GLN A 45 31.50 19.90 17.25
C GLN A 45 30.13 20.27 17.81
N GLY A 46 29.29 20.86 16.95
CA GLY A 46 27.94 21.29 17.24
C GLY A 46 27.03 20.22 17.84
N ILE A 47 27.04 18.99 17.32
CA ILE A 47 26.23 17.90 17.90
C ILE A 47 26.64 17.57 19.35
N GLY A 48 27.95 17.63 19.66
CA GLY A 48 28.46 17.45 21.02
C GLY A 48 28.09 18.60 21.97
N LYS A 49 28.01 19.84 21.46
CA LYS A 49 27.49 20.99 22.21
C LYS A 49 26.01 20.81 22.53
N ALA A 50 25.20 20.41 21.54
CA ALA A 50 23.79 20.12 21.72
C ALA A 50 23.56 19.01 22.77
N ALA A 51 24.30 17.90 22.69
CA ALA A 51 24.23 16.84 23.70
C ALA A 51 24.56 17.34 25.13
N SER A 52 25.56 18.20 25.26
CA SER A 52 25.95 18.82 26.54
C SER A 52 24.90 19.78 27.09
N TYR A 53 24.27 20.55 26.19
CA TYR A 53 23.16 21.41 26.53
C TYR A 53 21.96 20.61 27.04
N ILE A 54 21.55 19.58 26.29
CA ILE A 54 20.43 18.69 26.65
C ILE A 54 20.70 18.02 28.01
N GLU A 55 21.89 17.46 28.21
CA GLU A 55 22.28 16.86 29.49
C GLU A 55 22.13 17.85 30.66
N THR A 56 22.55 19.10 30.46
CA THR A 56 22.40 20.16 31.47
C THR A 56 20.92 20.43 31.76
N GLN A 57 20.08 20.53 30.72
CA GLN A 57 18.65 20.77 30.91
C GLN A 57 17.92 19.61 31.61
N LEU A 58 18.29 18.35 31.30
CA LEU A 58 17.75 17.18 32.01
C LEU A 58 18.15 17.17 33.49
N ARG A 59 19.40 17.58 33.79
CA ARG A 59 19.91 17.72 35.16
C ARG A 59 19.19 18.84 35.93
N ASP A 60 18.97 19.98 35.29
CA ASP A 60 18.24 21.12 35.87
C ASP A 60 16.78 20.77 36.15
N ALA A 61 16.17 19.92 35.31
CA ALA A 61 14.87 19.30 35.55
C ALA A 61 14.88 18.22 36.65
N ARG A 62 16.02 18.00 37.33
CA ARG A 62 16.24 17.02 38.41
C ARG A 62 15.98 15.57 38.02
N LEU A 63 16.16 15.25 36.74
CA LEU A 63 16.07 13.88 36.24
C LEU A 63 17.34 13.11 36.58
N ARG A 64 17.22 11.79 36.81
CA ARG A 64 18.38 10.92 37.03
C ARG A 64 18.98 10.49 35.67
N PRO A 65 20.29 10.19 35.60
CA PRO A 65 20.86 9.62 34.39
C PRO A 65 20.19 8.27 34.03
N ALA A 66 19.94 8.01 32.74
CA ALA A 66 19.28 6.79 32.28
C ALA A 66 20.24 5.61 32.08
N PHE A 67 21.53 5.86 31.81
CA PHE A 67 22.52 4.84 31.48
C PHE A 67 23.51 4.67 32.64
N GLY A 68 23.01 4.15 33.76
CA GLY A 68 23.77 4.02 35.01
C GLY A 68 24.08 5.40 35.62
N SER A 69 25.35 5.81 35.60
CA SER A 69 25.76 7.14 36.06
C SER A 69 25.81 8.20 34.95
N SER A 70 25.52 7.80 33.69
CA SER A 70 25.63 8.66 32.50
C SER A 70 24.26 9.02 31.94
N TYR A 71 24.10 10.25 31.46
CA TYR A 71 22.96 10.62 30.62
C TYR A 71 23.18 10.20 29.17
N ARG A 72 24.41 9.86 28.77
CA ARG A 72 24.78 9.56 27.39
C ARG A 72 24.99 8.07 27.14
N GLN A 73 24.44 7.59 26.04
CA GLN A 73 24.66 6.26 25.47
C GLN A 73 25.38 6.43 24.13
N LYS A 74 26.65 6.00 24.07
CA LYS A 74 27.48 6.09 22.86
C LYS A 74 27.25 4.89 21.96
N PHE A 75 27.25 5.10 20.65
CA PHE A 75 27.18 4.04 19.65
C PHE A 75 27.85 4.47 18.33
N PRO A 76 28.45 3.53 17.57
CA PRO A 76 29.08 3.84 16.31
C PRO A 76 28.04 3.98 15.19
N VAL A 77 28.22 4.96 14.31
CA VAL A 77 27.40 5.20 13.12
C VAL A 77 28.29 5.28 11.89
N LYS A 78 27.94 4.55 10.84
CA LYS A 78 28.70 4.54 9.59
C LYS A 78 28.50 5.87 8.86
N MET A 79 29.62 6.52 8.54
CA MET A 79 29.67 7.86 7.92
C MET A 79 30.52 7.91 6.65
N GLY A 80 30.94 6.76 6.12
CA GLY A 80 31.65 6.75 4.85
C GLY A 80 32.51 5.54 4.61
N VAL A 81 33.42 5.73 3.66
CA VAL A 81 34.32 4.72 3.16
C VAL A 81 35.69 5.36 2.94
N ALA A 82 36.73 4.67 3.39
CA ALA A 82 38.13 5.02 3.22
C ALA A 82 38.83 4.00 2.32
N LEU A 83 39.85 4.45 1.59
CA LEU A 83 40.73 3.56 0.83
C LEU A 83 41.57 2.72 1.77
N GLY A 84 41.55 1.41 1.58
CA GLY A 84 42.49 0.48 2.19
C GLY A 84 43.84 0.46 1.46
N ALA A 85 44.84 -0.15 2.10
CA ALA A 85 46.21 -0.16 1.60
C ALA A 85 46.45 -1.11 0.41
N LYS A 86 45.51 -2.03 0.12
CA LYS A 86 45.70 -3.09 -0.88
C LYS A 86 45.04 -2.79 -2.24
N ASN A 87 44.70 -1.54 -2.53
CA ASN A 87 44.16 -1.15 -3.83
C ASN A 87 45.24 -1.25 -4.92
N ALA A 88 45.04 -2.10 -5.93
CA ALA A 88 45.94 -2.24 -7.06
C ALA A 88 45.24 -2.83 -8.29
N ILE A 89 45.52 -2.31 -9.47
CA ILE A 89 45.11 -2.93 -10.75
C ILE A 89 46.37 -3.19 -11.58
N GLU A 90 46.50 -4.41 -12.06
CA GLU A 90 47.67 -4.83 -12.84
C GLU A 90 47.74 -4.02 -14.14
N GLY A 91 48.85 -3.30 -14.34
CA GLY A 91 49.10 -2.50 -15.53
C GLY A 91 48.48 -1.10 -15.55
N LEU A 92 47.90 -0.61 -14.44
CA LEU A 92 47.40 0.76 -14.30
C LEU A 92 48.08 1.52 -13.15
N SER A 93 48.27 2.83 -13.31
CA SER A 93 48.74 3.70 -12.23
C SER A 93 47.64 3.91 -11.18
N ALA A 94 48.00 4.25 -9.95
CA ALA A 94 47.03 4.63 -8.92
C ALA A 94 46.20 5.88 -9.30
N ASP A 95 46.74 6.75 -10.17
CA ASP A 95 46.06 7.95 -10.65
C ASP A 95 45.07 7.67 -11.81
N ASP A 96 45.04 6.44 -12.33
CA ASP A 96 44.28 6.07 -13.52
C ASP A 96 42.89 5.51 -13.21
N TRP A 97 42.63 5.24 -11.94
CA TRP A 97 41.38 4.66 -11.50
C TRP A 97 41.11 4.97 -10.03
N THR A 98 39.86 4.79 -9.61
CA THR A 98 39.45 4.90 -8.21
C THR A 98 38.34 3.89 -7.90
N PRO A 99 38.33 3.25 -6.72
CA PRO A 99 37.14 2.56 -6.23
C PRO A 99 35.95 3.52 -6.13
N LEU A 100 34.74 3.01 -6.35
CA LEU A 100 33.52 3.74 -5.95
C LEU A 100 33.19 3.45 -4.49
N ALA A 101 32.55 4.40 -3.79
CA ALA A 101 32.28 4.28 -2.35
C ALA A 101 31.48 3.02 -1.99
N PHE A 102 30.54 2.63 -2.84
CA PHE A 102 29.73 1.42 -2.67
C PHE A 102 30.41 0.11 -3.07
N SER A 103 31.69 0.14 -3.42
CA SER A 103 32.43 -1.05 -3.86
C SER A 103 32.55 -2.08 -2.73
N SER A 104 32.60 -3.36 -3.09
CA SER A 104 33.02 -4.41 -2.15
C SER A 104 34.52 -4.63 -2.23
N ALA A 105 35.17 -4.81 -1.08
CA ALA A 105 36.57 -5.23 -1.05
C ALA A 105 36.72 -6.63 -1.63
N GLY A 106 37.75 -6.84 -2.43
CA GLY A 106 38.01 -8.14 -3.05
C GLY A 106 38.98 -8.09 -4.22
N SER A 107 39.58 -9.24 -4.51
CA SER A 107 40.38 -9.47 -5.69
C SER A 107 39.53 -9.98 -6.85
N PHE A 108 39.85 -9.57 -8.07
CA PHE A 108 39.17 -9.99 -9.28
C PHE A 108 40.19 -10.27 -10.40
N ALA A 109 39.83 -11.17 -11.32
CA ALA A 109 40.58 -11.44 -12.53
C ALA A 109 39.63 -12.01 -13.59
N GLY A 110 39.65 -11.46 -14.81
CA GLY A 110 38.86 -12.01 -15.90
C GLY A 110 38.98 -11.22 -17.21
N PRO A 111 38.55 -11.81 -18.34
CA PRO A 111 38.42 -11.10 -19.61
C PRO A 111 37.51 -9.88 -19.46
N ILE A 112 37.78 -8.81 -20.21
CA ILE A 112 36.92 -7.62 -20.22
C ILE A 112 35.75 -7.85 -21.19
N ALA A 113 34.53 -7.70 -20.68
CA ALA A 113 33.32 -7.61 -21.49
C ALA A 113 32.86 -6.15 -21.51
N PHE A 114 32.94 -5.49 -22.67
CA PHE A 114 32.38 -4.16 -22.84
C PHE A 114 30.88 -4.28 -23.10
N VAL A 115 30.07 -3.76 -22.18
CA VAL A 115 28.61 -3.89 -22.20
C VAL A 115 27.90 -2.57 -22.44
N GLY A 116 28.51 -1.69 -23.26
CA GLY A 116 27.89 -0.42 -23.62
C GLY A 116 27.64 0.48 -22.41
N TYR A 117 26.38 0.85 -22.17
CA TYR A 117 25.96 1.59 -20.98
C TYR A 117 25.59 0.65 -19.81
N GLY A 118 25.58 -0.66 -20.00
CA GLY A 118 25.21 -1.64 -18.98
C GLY A 118 23.71 -1.61 -18.65
N ILE A 119 22.87 -1.24 -19.63
CA ILE A 119 21.43 -1.04 -19.46
C ILE A 119 20.65 -2.13 -20.20
N ASP A 120 19.80 -2.87 -19.48
CA ASP A 120 18.66 -3.57 -20.05
C ASP A 120 17.38 -2.80 -19.69
N ALA A 121 16.75 -2.20 -20.70
CA ALA A 121 15.47 -1.52 -20.62
C ALA A 121 14.48 -2.17 -21.61
N PRO A 122 13.89 -3.34 -21.27
CA PRO A 122 12.94 -4.03 -22.14
C PRO A 122 11.78 -3.17 -22.66
N PRO A 123 11.17 -2.25 -21.88
CA PRO A 123 10.12 -1.36 -22.38
C PRO A 123 10.58 -0.43 -23.52
N LEU A 124 11.88 -0.14 -23.58
CA LEU A 124 12.50 0.71 -24.60
C LEU A 124 13.15 -0.10 -25.72
N GLY A 125 13.15 -1.44 -25.62
CA GLY A 125 13.82 -2.33 -26.57
C GLY A 125 15.35 -2.21 -26.60
N TYR A 126 15.96 -1.64 -25.55
CA TYR A 126 17.42 -1.45 -25.45
C TYR A 126 18.02 -2.44 -24.45
N LEU A 127 18.76 -3.45 -24.93
CA LEU A 127 19.25 -4.58 -24.13
C LEU A 127 20.77 -4.77 -24.29
N ASP A 128 21.58 -4.07 -23.48
CA ASP A 128 23.05 -4.15 -23.57
C ASP A 128 23.61 -5.54 -23.25
N TYR A 129 22.92 -6.37 -22.47
CA TYR A 129 23.41 -7.69 -22.12
C TYR A 129 22.98 -8.79 -23.10
N GLU A 130 22.15 -8.48 -24.10
CA GLU A 130 21.68 -9.46 -25.07
C GLU A 130 22.86 -10.07 -25.85
N GLY A 131 22.99 -11.41 -25.80
CA GLY A 131 24.06 -12.15 -26.48
C GLY A 131 25.43 -12.13 -25.80
N ILE A 132 25.56 -11.59 -24.58
CA ILE A 132 26.80 -11.61 -23.79
C ILE A 132 26.67 -12.42 -22.50
N ASP A 133 27.67 -13.27 -22.25
CA ASP A 133 27.85 -13.97 -20.98
C ASP A 133 28.89 -13.26 -20.11
N LEU A 134 28.50 -12.78 -18.94
CA LEU A 134 29.40 -12.10 -18.00
C LEU A 134 30.07 -13.03 -16.98
N LYS A 135 29.74 -14.32 -16.97
CA LYS A 135 30.31 -15.27 -16.01
C LYS A 135 31.84 -15.26 -16.06
N GLY A 136 32.46 -14.91 -14.92
CA GLY A 136 33.91 -14.87 -14.75
C GLY A 136 34.61 -13.69 -15.43
N LYS A 137 33.87 -12.66 -15.88
CA LYS A 137 34.39 -11.52 -16.66
C LYS A 137 34.30 -10.21 -15.90
N VAL A 138 35.13 -9.26 -16.29
CA VAL A 138 35.07 -7.88 -15.80
C VAL A 138 34.17 -7.09 -16.74
N ALA A 139 33.07 -6.53 -16.21
CA ALA A 139 32.13 -5.73 -17.01
C ALA A 139 32.62 -4.28 -17.11
N LEU A 140 33.02 -3.86 -18.32
CA LEU A 140 33.35 -2.46 -18.62
C LEU A 140 32.11 -1.77 -19.19
N MET A 141 31.69 -0.65 -18.60
CA MET A 141 30.48 0.06 -19.01
C MET A 141 30.59 1.58 -18.84
N LEU A 142 29.84 2.29 -19.67
CA LEU A 142 29.71 3.74 -19.59
C LEU A 142 28.81 4.17 -18.43
N ARG A 143 29.20 5.27 -17.78
CA ARG A 143 28.28 6.06 -16.95
C ARG A 143 27.17 6.65 -17.82
N TYR A 144 26.10 7.13 -17.18
CA TYR A 144 24.98 7.79 -17.86
C TYR A 144 24.22 6.87 -18.80
N GLU A 145 23.60 7.38 -19.86
CA GLU A 145 22.74 6.62 -20.76
C GLU A 145 22.77 7.15 -22.20
N PRO A 146 22.27 6.39 -23.19
CA PRO A 146 22.16 6.87 -24.57
C PRO A 146 21.37 8.17 -24.67
N GLN A 147 21.80 9.05 -25.60
CA GLN A 147 21.09 10.29 -25.94
C GLN A 147 20.85 11.25 -24.77
N GLU A 148 21.59 11.20 -23.68
CA GLU A 148 21.38 12.03 -22.46
C GLU A 148 21.28 13.54 -22.72
N ARG A 149 21.92 14.05 -23.79
CA ARG A 149 21.86 15.48 -24.17
C ARG A 149 20.68 15.84 -25.08
N ASP A 150 19.84 14.87 -25.44
CA ASP A 150 18.66 15.06 -26.27
C ASP A 150 17.41 15.26 -25.40
N ASP A 151 16.67 16.35 -25.64
CA ASP A 151 15.39 16.61 -24.98
C ASP A 151 14.33 15.53 -25.28
N ASN A 152 14.49 14.81 -26.40
CA ASN A 152 13.58 13.77 -26.85
C ASN A 152 14.13 12.35 -26.61
N SER A 153 15.18 12.19 -25.80
CA SER A 153 15.70 10.87 -25.44
C SER A 153 14.59 9.97 -24.91
N VAL A 154 14.60 8.71 -25.35
CA VAL A 154 13.66 7.67 -24.85
C VAL A 154 13.90 7.30 -23.38
N PHE A 155 15.04 7.74 -22.82
CA PHE A 155 15.41 7.57 -21.42
C PHE A 155 15.08 8.82 -20.58
N ASP A 156 13.83 9.27 -20.61
CA ASP A 156 13.34 10.45 -19.87
C ASP A 156 13.95 11.82 -20.27
N GLY A 157 14.29 11.98 -21.55
CA GLY A 157 14.85 13.22 -22.08
C GLY A 157 16.22 13.54 -21.47
N ARG A 158 16.41 14.77 -20.96
CA ARG A 158 17.66 15.15 -20.26
C ARG A 158 17.68 14.78 -18.78
N LYS A 159 16.62 14.20 -18.24
CA LYS A 159 16.58 13.80 -16.82
C LYS A 159 17.17 12.39 -16.72
N PRO A 160 18.11 12.15 -15.80
CA PRO A 160 18.66 10.82 -15.62
C PRO A 160 17.55 9.81 -15.31
N SER A 161 17.40 8.81 -16.16
CA SER A 161 16.44 7.74 -15.94
C SER A 161 16.91 6.83 -14.78
N ARG A 162 16.02 5.94 -14.33
CA ARG A 162 16.38 4.89 -13.35
C ARG A 162 17.52 3.98 -13.83
N TRP A 163 17.61 3.75 -15.15
CA TRP A 163 18.60 2.84 -15.74
C TRP A 163 20.03 3.42 -15.72
N SER A 164 20.15 4.75 -15.56
CA SER A 164 21.44 5.43 -15.43
C SER A 164 22.14 5.20 -14.06
N ALA A 165 21.42 4.71 -13.05
CA ALA A 165 21.93 4.56 -11.68
C ALA A 165 23.09 3.55 -11.59
N LEU A 166 24.25 3.99 -11.09
CA LEU A 166 25.47 3.17 -11.03
C LEU A 166 25.30 1.90 -10.21
N ARG A 167 24.60 1.97 -9.06
CA ARG A 167 24.32 0.81 -8.21
C ARG A 167 23.42 -0.21 -8.91
N TYR A 168 22.42 0.24 -9.68
CA TYR A 168 21.57 -0.64 -10.50
C TYR A 168 22.37 -1.37 -11.57
N LYS A 169 23.23 -0.65 -12.31
CA LYS A 169 24.10 -1.27 -13.33
C LYS A 169 25.08 -2.28 -12.73
N ALA A 170 25.67 -1.95 -11.58
CA ALA A 170 26.56 -2.86 -10.87
C ALA A 170 25.84 -4.13 -10.42
N MET A 171 24.61 -4.01 -9.90
CA MET A 171 23.74 -5.14 -9.56
C MET A 171 23.46 -6.01 -10.79
N GLN A 172 23.04 -5.43 -11.93
CA GLN A 172 22.73 -6.18 -13.15
C GLN A 172 23.94 -6.98 -13.68
N ALA A 173 25.14 -6.40 -13.64
CA ALA A 173 26.37 -7.09 -14.03
C ALA A 173 26.74 -8.22 -13.04
N ARG A 174 26.61 -7.97 -11.73
CA ARG A 174 26.84 -8.97 -10.67
C ARG A 174 25.92 -10.19 -10.86
N GLU A 175 24.62 -9.98 -11.07
CA GLU A 175 23.65 -11.08 -11.23
C GLU A 175 23.91 -11.91 -12.50
N ARG A 176 24.57 -11.32 -13.52
CA ARG A 176 25.01 -12.04 -14.72
C ARG A 176 26.39 -12.71 -14.57
N GLY A 177 26.96 -12.70 -13.37
CA GLY A 177 28.17 -13.43 -13.02
C GLY A 177 29.48 -12.67 -13.27
N ALA A 178 29.44 -11.35 -13.44
CA ALA A 178 30.65 -10.53 -13.48
C ALA A 178 31.45 -10.69 -12.17
N VAL A 179 32.78 -10.58 -12.27
CA VAL A 179 33.71 -10.63 -11.12
C VAL A 179 34.18 -9.25 -10.67
N ALA A 180 34.01 -8.23 -11.52
CA ALA A 180 34.18 -6.82 -11.19
C ALA A 180 33.40 -5.95 -12.19
N VAL A 181 33.08 -4.72 -11.79
CA VAL A 181 32.48 -3.69 -12.63
C VAL A 181 33.44 -2.50 -12.74
N VAL A 182 33.70 -2.09 -13.98
CA VAL A 182 34.54 -0.96 -14.32
C VAL A 182 33.69 0.07 -15.05
N PHE A 183 33.47 1.20 -14.41
CA PHE A 183 32.83 2.36 -15.02
C PHE A 183 33.85 3.21 -15.77
N VAL A 184 33.37 3.91 -16.79
CA VAL A 184 34.09 4.98 -17.46
C VAL A 184 33.11 6.11 -17.82
N THR A 185 33.52 7.36 -17.68
CA THR A 185 32.77 8.49 -18.24
C THR A 185 32.94 8.49 -19.76
N GLY A 186 31.84 8.57 -20.52
CA GLY A 186 31.92 8.62 -21.98
C GLY A 186 32.56 9.92 -22.47
N PRO A 187 33.33 9.93 -23.57
CA PRO A 187 33.89 11.15 -24.14
C PRO A 187 32.88 12.26 -24.42
N GLN A 188 31.61 11.90 -24.68
CA GLN A 188 30.56 12.92 -24.83
C GLN A 188 30.23 13.62 -23.51
N GLN A 189 30.26 12.92 -22.37
CA GLN A 189 29.92 13.42 -21.03
C GLN A 189 31.15 13.85 -20.21
N ASP A 190 32.36 13.63 -20.72
CA ASP A 190 33.61 13.94 -20.01
C ASP A 190 33.96 15.44 -20.06
N GLU A 191 33.11 16.25 -19.44
CA GLU A 191 33.27 17.71 -19.38
C GLU A 191 34.51 18.13 -18.58
N ASP A 192 34.85 17.33 -17.56
CA ASP A 192 35.99 17.55 -16.66
C ASP A 192 37.32 16.99 -17.18
N LYS A 193 37.33 16.45 -18.41
CA LYS A 193 38.51 15.92 -19.13
C LYS A 193 39.32 14.93 -18.29
N ASP A 194 38.85 13.69 -18.27
CA ASP A 194 39.60 12.54 -17.73
C ASP A 194 39.76 12.57 -16.20
N LYS A 195 38.86 13.28 -15.51
CA LYS A 195 38.85 13.39 -14.06
C LYS A 195 38.06 12.24 -13.43
N LEU A 196 38.66 11.61 -12.42
CA LEU A 196 38.00 10.59 -11.62
C LEU A 196 37.08 11.21 -10.56
N PRO A 197 35.97 10.53 -10.21
CA PRO A 197 35.14 10.96 -9.10
C PRO A 197 35.93 10.90 -7.79
N ALA A 198 35.67 11.84 -6.89
CA ALA A 198 36.19 11.73 -5.52
C ALA A 198 35.53 10.54 -4.81
N LEU A 199 36.29 9.87 -3.95
CA LEU A 199 35.72 8.90 -3.01
C LEU A 199 34.96 9.70 -1.94
N VAL A 200 33.65 9.82 -2.11
CA VAL A 200 32.76 10.55 -1.19
C VAL A 200 31.82 9.54 -0.54
N ASN A 201 31.54 9.74 0.75
CA ASN A 201 30.55 8.97 1.48
C ASN A 201 29.21 8.98 0.73
N ASP A 202 28.67 7.80 0.43
CA ASP A 202 27.33 7.67 -0.14
C ASP A 202 26.27 7.29 0.91
N GLY A 203 26.52 7.46 2.21
CA GLY A 203 25.56 7.22 3.30
C GLY A 203 25.88 5.94 4.11
N PRO A 204 25.00 5.51 5.02
CA PRO A 204 25.16 4.29 5.82
C PRO A 204 24.96 2.99 4.99
N GLU A 205 25.24 3.06 3.69
CA GLU A 205 24.74 2.13 2.69
C GLU A 205 25.61 0.88 2.59
N SER A 206 24.98 -0.27 2.35
CA SER A 206 25.69 -1.53 2.18
C SER A 206 26.45 -1.56 0.83
N ALA A 207 27.51 -2.36 0.79
CA ALA A 207 28.34 -2.55 -0.40
C ALA A 207 27.60 -3.29 -1.54
N ALA A 208 28.08 -3.14 -2.78
CA ALA A 208 27.52 -3.71 -4.01
C ALA A 208 27.48 -5.24 -4.06
N GLY A 209 28.23 -5.92 -3.19
CA GLY A 209 28.51 -7.36 -3.28
C GLY A 209 29.51 -7.76 -4.38
N ILE A 210 30.16 -6.80 -5.04
CA ILE A 210 31.15 -7.00 -6.10
C ILE A 210 32.18 -5.84 -6.09
N PRO A 211 33.44 -6.05 -6.49
CA PRO A 211 34.37 -4.96 -6.74
C PRO A 211 33.86 -4.02 -7.84
N VAL A 212 33.70 -2.75 -7.51
CA VAL A 212 33.30 -1.66 -8.41
C VAL A 212 34.35 -0.57 -8.39
N LEU A 213 34.76 -0.13 -9.58
CA LEU A 213 35.72 0.95 -9.75
C LEU A 213 35.38 1.80 -10.98
N GLN A 214 35.97 2.98 -11.06
CA GLN A 214 35.97 3.79 -12.27
C GLN A 214 37.40 3.98 -12.76
N VAL A 215 37.61 3.83 -14.07
CA VAL A 215 38.86 4.20 -14.75
C VAL A 215 38.69 5.52 -15.48
N LYS A 216 39.82 6.16 -15.78
CA LYS A 216 39.91 7.31 -16.66
C LYS A 216 39.39 6.99 -18.08
N THR A 217 38.77 7.99 -18.71
CA THR A 217 38.33 7.94 -20.12
C THR A 217 39.51 7.59 -21.03
N SER A 218 40.67 8.19 -20.82
CA SER A 218 41.89 7.97 -21.61
C SER A 218 42.43 6.54 -21.51
N VAL A 219 42.17 5.87 -20.39
CA VAL A 219 42.56 4.46 -20.16
C VAL A 219 41.61 3.54 -20.91
N ALA A 220 40.31 3.69 -20.71
CA ALA A 220 39.30 2.86 -21.38
C ALA A 220 39.27 3.06 -22.90
N GLN A 221 39.57 4.27 -23.39
CA GLN A 221 39.67 4.57 -24.83
C GLN A 221 40.78 3.77 -25.52
N GLN A 222 41.80 3.30 -24.79
CA GLN A 222 42.83 2.38 -25.31
C GLN A 222 42.32 0.95 -25.48
N TRP A 223 41.19 0.62 -24.86
CA TRP A 223 40.61 -0.72 -24.86
C TRP A 223 39.46 -0.83 -25.86
N VAL A 224 38.69 0.24 -26.00
CA VAL A 224 37.52 0.30 -26.88
C VAL A 224 37.32 1.74 -27.39
N ASP A 225 36.90 1.88 -28.65
CA ASP A 225 36.54 3.19 -29.21
C ASP A 225 35.23 3.72 -28.61
N LEU A 226 35.32 4.46 -27.50
CA LEU A 226 34.17 4.98 -26.78
C LEU A 226 33.44 6.06 -27.59
N ALA A 227 34.18 6.98 -28.20
CA ALA A 227 33.60 8.07 -28.99
C ALA A 227 32.83 7.53 -30.20
N GLY A 228 33.42 6.59 -30.95
CA GLY A 228 32.74 5.93 -32.06
C GLY A 228 31.53 5.11 -31.60
N PHE A 229 31.63 4.42 -30.47
CA PHE A 229 30.51 3.69 -29.87
C PHE A 229 29.34 4.61 -29.52
N GLN A 230 29.56 5.69 -28.76
CA GLN A 230 28.49 6.57 -28.31
C GLN A 230 27.78 7.21 -29.50
N LYS A 231 28.54 7.73 -30.48
CA LYS A 231 27.96 8.30 -31.70
C LYS A 231 27.08 7.31 -32.45
N ALA A 232 27.51 6.04 -32.53
CA ALA A 232 26.75 5.01 -33.21
C ALA A 232 25.47 4.62 -32.44
N VAL A 233 25.56 4.50 -31.12
CA VAL A 233 24.42 4.18 -30.24
C VAL A 233 23.40 5.31 -30.22
N ASP A 234 23.82 6.57 -30.10
CA ASP A 234 22.90 7.71 -30.09
C ASP A 234 22.16 7.85 -31.44
N ALA A 235 22.74 7.35 -32.53
CA ALA A 235 22.14 7.42 -33.86
C ALA A 235 21.04 6.38 -34.11
N ASP A 236 21.10 5.20 -33.49
CA ASP A 236 20.15 4.11 -33.80
C ASP A 236 19.61 3.34 -32.59
N LEU A 237 20.05 3.68 -31.37
CA LEU A 237 19.69 3.03 -30.11
C LEU A 237 19.88 1.50 -30.14
N LYS A 238 20.93 1.02 -30.80
CA LYS A 238 21.26 -0.42 -30.82
C LYS A 238 22.42 -0.79 -29.88
N PRO A 239 22.26 -1.81 -29.02
CA PRO A 239 23.36 -2.40 -28.26
C PRO A 239 24.51 -2.84 -29.16
N ARG A 240 25.75 -2.65 -28.69
CA ARG A 240 26.99 -3.07 -29.41
C ARG A 240 28.01 -3.70 -28.46
N SER A 241 27.50 -4.41 -27.47
CA SER A 241 28.29 -5.08 -26.45
C SER A 241 29.17 -6.18 -27.06
N ARG A 242 30.39 -6.36 -26.53
CA ARG A 242 31.36 -7.34 -27.01
C ARG A 242 32.39 -7.73 -25.96
N ILE A 243 32.93 -8.94 -26.07
CA ILE A 243 34.11 -9.35 -25.31
C ILE A 243 35.36 -8.77 -25.98
N LEU A 244 36.25 -8.17 -25.19
CA LEU A 244 37.52 -7.63 -25.66
C LEU A 244 38.62 -8.68 -25.50
N ASP A 245 39.62 -8.64 -26.38
CA ASP A 245 40.83 -9.48 -26.27
C ASP A 245 41.81 -8.90 -25.24
N ARG A 246 41.33 -8.78 -24.00
CA ARG A 246 42.09 -8.24 -22.87
C ARG A 246 41.56 -8.80 -21.55
N THR A 247 42.46 -9.04 -20.62
CA THR A 247 42.14 -9.45 -19.24
C THR A 247 42.49 -8.32 -18.30
N LEU A 248 41.65 -8.11 -17.28
CA LEU A 248 41.94 -7.19 -16.17
C LEU A 248 42.02 -7.99 -14.88
N LYS A 249 43.01 -7.66 -14.06
CA LYS A 249 43.22 -8.25 -12.74
C LYS A 249 43.55 -7.15 -11.75
N GLY A 250 43.00 -7.25 -10.55
CA GLY A 250 43.24 -6.26 -9.51
C GLY A 250 42.64 -6.65 -8.17
N ASN A 251 42.81 -5.75 -7.22
CA ASN A 251 42.22 -5.81 -5.89
C ASN A 251 41.65 -4.43 -5.54
N VAL A 252 40.39 -4.42 -5.12
CA VAL A 252 39.78 -3.26 -4.47
C VAL A 252 39.78 -3.49 -2.97
N ASP A 253 40.17 -2.47 -2.22
CA ASP A 253 40.24 -2.50 -0.76
C ASP A 253 39.59 -1.21 -0.23
N VAL A 254 38.38 -1.33 0.29
CA VAL A 254 37.61 -0.21 0.84
C VAL A 254 37.10 -0.60 2.21
N ALA A 255 37.19 0.31 3.18
CA ALA A 255 36.78 0.09 4.55
C ALA A 255 35.76 1.15 4.98
N ALA A 256 34.70 0.73 5.68
CA ALA A 256 33.74 1.67 6.24
C ALA A 256 34.42 2.56 7.30
N SER A 257 34.08 3.85 7.29
CA SER A 257 34.44 4.79 8.36
C SER A 257 33.22 5.02 9.25
N TYR A 258 33.48 5.12 10.56
CA TYR A 258 32.46 5.30 11.59
C TYR A 258 32.73 6.60 12.36
N VAL A 259 31.66 7.22 12.85
CA VAL A 259 31.70 8.27 13.88
C VAL A 259 30.97 7.78 15.13
N ASP A 260 31.38 8.26 16.29
CA ASP A 260 30.64 8.02 17.53
C ASP A 260 29.46 9.00 17.63
N ALA A 261 28.25 8.46 17.73
CA ALA A 261 27.03 9.20 18.05
C ALA A 261 26.61 8.95 19.50
N GLU A 262 25.73 9.81 20.04
CA GLU A 262 25.31 9.74 21.44
C GLU A 262 23.80 9.95 21.59
N ASN A 263 23.07 9.00 22.16
CA ASN A 263 21.73 9.29 22.69
C ASN A 263 21.90 9.99 24.04
N VAL A 264 21.01 10.94 24.38
CA VAL A 264 20.99 11.61 25.68
C VAL A 264 19.65 11.37 26.37
N ALA A 265 19.65 10.77 27.56
CA ALA A 265 18.42 10.40 28.24
C ALA A 265 18.46 10.55 29.77
N GLY A 266 17.29 10.88 30.34
CA GLY A 266 17.09 11.06 31.78
C GLY A 266 15.79 10.41 32.27
N LEU A 267 15.73 10.10 33.56
CA LEU A 267 14.61 9.40 34.22
C LEU A 267 13.96 10.26 35.30
N LEU A 268 12.63 10.40 35.22
CA LEU A 268 11.80 10.78 36.37
C LEU A 268 11.29 9.51 37.04
N ALA A 269 11.77 9.24 38.26
CA ALA A 269 11.41 8.02 38.97
C ALA A 269 9.90 7.93 39.27
N GLY A 270 9.35 6.74 39.01
CA GLY A 270 8.00 6.35 39.38
C GLY A 270 7.79 6.26 40.89
N ARG A 271 6.53 6.12 41.29
CA ARG A 271 6.09 6.03 42.70
C ARG A 271 4.95 5.04 42.82
N GLY A 272 4.93 4.31 43.94
CA GLY A 272 3.81 3.43 44.27
C GLY A 272 3.67 2.24 43.32
N LYS A 273 2.44 1.80 43.07
CA LYS A 273 2.13 0.56 42.32
C LYS A 273 2.56 0.58 40.86
N LEU A 274 2.68 1.77 40.28
CA LEU A 274 3.03 1.96 38.87
C LEU A 274 4.54 2.19 38.66
N ALA A 275 5.36 2.18 39.73
CA ALA A 275 6.74 2.64 39.66
C ALA A 275 7.63 1.86 38.67
N ASP A 276 7.31 0.58 38.47
CA ASP A 276 8.07 -0.34 37.61
C ASP A 276 7.65 -0.26 36.13
N GLU A 277 6.57 0.45 35.80
CA GLU A 277 6.15 0.72 34.43
C GLU A 277 6.78 2.03 33.93
N VAL A 278 7.11 2.08 32.64
CA VAL A 278 7.86 3.18 32.01
C VAL A 278 7.09 3.79 30.85
N VAL A 279 7.00 5.11 30.80
CA VAL A 279 6.56 5.87 29.62
C VAL A 279 7.79 6.54 29.00
N VAL A 280 7.99 6.39 27.69
CA VAL A 280 9.06 7.08 26.97
C VAL A 280 8.51 8.36 26.34
N LEU A 281 9.21 9.47 26.50
CA LEU A 281 9.00 10.72 25.79
C LEU A 281 10.28 11.05 25.02
N GLY A 282 10.23 11.19 23.70
CA GLY A 282 11.44 11.40 22.92
C GLY A 282 11.30 12.30 21.69
N ALA A 283 12.47 12.66 21.15
CA ALA A 283 12.68 13.44 19.93
C ALA A 283 14.15 13.27 19.48
N HIS A 284 14.44 13.30 18.18
CA HIS A 284 15.83 13.42 17.71
C HIS A 284 16.37 14.85 17.87
N TYR A 285 17.70 14.97 17.93
CA TYR A 285 18.40 16.25 18.05
C TYR A 285 19.54 16.45 17.04
N ASP A 286 19.89 15.43 16.25
CA ASP A 286 20.86 15.56 15.14
C ASP A 286 20.19 16.14 13.90
N HIS A 287 20.92 16.91 13.10
CA HIS A 287 20.40 17.41 11.81
C HIS A 287 21.51 17.37 10.74
N LEU A 288 21.29 17.98 9.57
CA LEU A 288 22.14 17.80 8.38
C LEU A 288 23.50 18.52 8.41
N GLY A 289 23.81 19.29 9.46
CA GLY A 289 25.08 20.01 9.56
C GLY A 289 25.24 21.07 8.46
N TYR A 290 26.17 20.82 7.53
CA TYR A 290 26.42 21.72 6.38
C TYR A 290 25.69 21.29 5.09
N GLY A 291 24.65 20.46 5.22
CA GLY A 291 23.84 19.98 4.10
C GLY A 291 24.45 18.76 3.40
N GLY A 292 24.30 18.71 2.07
CA GLY A 292 24.73 17.57 1.26
C GLY A 292 23.62 16.53 1.08
N LYS A 293 23.94 15.25 1.23
CA LYS A 293 22.98 14.16 1.00
C LYS A 293 21.91 14.18 2.09
N GLY A 294 20.65 14.34 1.68
CA GLY A 294 19.50 14.54 2.59
C GLY A 294 18.91 15.94 2.47
N SER A 295 19.71 16.95 2.10
CA SER A 295 19.26 18.33 1.89
C SER A 295 18.41 18.47 0.62
N LEU A 296 17.40 19.36 0.63
CA LEU A 296 16.72 19.79 -0.61
C LEU A 296 17.57 20.78 -1.44
N LYS A 297 18.72 21.22 -0.90
CA LYS A 297 19.74 22.02 -1.58
C LYS A 297 21.12 21.35 -1.48
N PRO A 298 21.28 20.15 -2.06
CA PRO A 298 22.48 19.33 -1.85
C PRO A 298 23.79 19.94 -2.38
N ASN A 299 23.69 20.95 -3.26
CA ASN A 299 24.84 21.66 -3.84
C ASN A 299 25.22 22.93 -3.05
N GLU A 300 24.46 23.29 -2.02
CA GLU A 300 24.73 24.45 -1.17
C GLU A 300 25.46 24.00 0.09
N HIS A 301 26.64 24.55 0.33
CA HIS A 301 27.39 24.33 1.57
C HIS A 301 27.06 25.44 2.56
N ALA A 302 25.93 25.27 3.26
CA ALA A 302 25.42 26.21 4.25
C ALA A 302 24.97 25.44 5.49
N ILE A 303 24.95 26.13 6.64
CA ILE A 303 24.48 25.54 7.89
C ILE A 303 22.98 25.26 7.75
N HIS A 304 22.58 24.02 8.00
CA HIS A 304 21.19 23.62 8.11
C HIS A 304 20.87 23.59 9.60
N ASN A 305 20.21 24.63 10.10
CA ASN A 305 20.01 24.80 11.54
C ASN A 305 18.92 23.87 12.11
N GLY A 306 17.99 23.38 11.28
CA GLY A 306 16.98 22.41 11.69
C GLY A 306 16.14 22.95 12.86
N ALA A 307 15.60 24.16 12.73
CA ALA A 307 14.85 24.77 13.81
C ALA A 307 13.52 24.07 14.06
N ASP A 308 12.81 23.68 12.99
CA ASP A 308 11.61 22.87 13.07
C ASP A 308 11.97 21.39 13.11
N ASP A 309 12.75 20.94 12.15
CA ASP A 309 13.31 19.59 12.02
C ASP A 309 14.74 19.60 12.59
N ASN A 310 14.92 19.81 13.87
CA ASN A 310 14.21 19.09 14.94
C ASN A 310 14.37 19.77 16.31
N ALA A 311 15.01 20.94 16.36
CA ALA A 311 15.23 21.67 17.59
C ALA A 311 13.90 21.94 18.31
N SER A 312 12.81 22.12 17.57
CA SER A 312 11.45 22.27 18.08
C SER A 312 11.00 21.06 18.92
N GLY A 313 11.21 19.83 18.43
CA GLY A 313 10.85 18.59 19.12
C GLY A 313 11.68 18.38 20.37
N THR A 314 13.00 18.50 20.26
CA THR A 314 13.91 18.43 21.41
C THR A 314 13.56 19.47 22.47
N ALA A 315 13.29 20.72 22.06
CA ALA A 315 12.87 21.77 22.98
C ALA A 315 11.54 21.46 23.67
N ALA A 316 10.57 20.90 22.94
CA ALA A 316 9.27 20.50 23.50
C ALA A 316 9.43 19.38 24.55
N VAL A 317 10.31 18.39 24.34
CA VAL A 317 10.65 17.37 25.36
C VAL A 317 11.22 18.02 26.62
N LEU A 318 12.18 18.94 26.47
CA LEU A 318 12.82 19.61 27.62
C LEU A 318 11.82 20.46 28.43
N VAL A 319 10.91 21.16 27.75
CA VAL A 319 9.83 21.92 28.40
C VAL A 319 8.82 20.99 29.08
N ALA A 320 8.43 19.90 28.41
CA ALA A 320 7.52 18.91 28.96
C ALA A 320 8.12 18.23 30.21
N ALA A 321 9.44 17.98 30.25
CA ALA A 321 10.12 17.41 31.42
C ALA A 321 9.96 18.27 32.68
N GLN A 322 10.13 19.58 32.56
CA GLN A 322 9.93 20.53 33.66
C GLN A 322 8.45 20.55 34.08
N ARG A 323 7.55 20.58 33.09
CA ARG A 323 6.10 20.62 33.33
C ARG A 323 5.57 19.36 34.01
N LEU A 324 6.06 18.19 33.62
CA LEU A 324 5.70 16.89 34.20
C LEU A 324 6.10 16.76 35.67
N GLY A 325 7.22 17.37 36.06
CA GLY A 325 7.61 17.47 37.47
C GLY A 325 6.53 18.12 38.32
N GLU A 326 5.89 19.18 37.82
CA GLU A 326 4.79 19.88 38.50
C GLU A 326 3.46 19.12 38.42
N LEU A 327 3.10 18.60 37.24
CA LEU A 327 1.83 17.87 37.03
C LEU A 327 1.75 16.57 37.85
N LEU A 328 2.89 15.98 38.21
CA LEU A 328 2.98 14.69 38.87
C LEU A 328 3.49 14.77 40.33
N LYS A 329 3.65 15.97 40.90
CA LYS A 329 4.23 16.13 42.24
C LYS A 329 3.38 15.48 43.34
N ASP A 330 2.06 15.64 43.24
CA ASP A 330 1.08 15.17 44.22
C ASP A 330 0.52 13.77 43.89
N ALA A 331 0.95 13.16 42.78
CA ALA A 331 0.54 11.82 42.40
C ALA A 331 1.05 10.80 43.43
N ARG A 332 0.12 10.00 43.99
CA ARG A 332 0.43 8.93 44.95
C ARG A 332 1.08 7.73 44.25
N ASP A 333 0.52 7.35 43.10
CA ASP A 333 1.05 6.33 42.20
C ASP A 333 1.39 6.99 40.86
N ARG A 334 2.57 6.70 40.30
CA ARG A 334 2.97 7.14 38.95
C ARG A 334 4.03 6.24 38.32
N ARG A 335 3.99 6.12 37.00
CA ARG A 335 5.00 5.46 36.17
C ARG A 335 6.32 6.22 36.18
N THR A 336 7.40 5.49 35.94
CA THR A 336 8.69 6.10 35.58
C THR A 336 8.57 6.73 34.19
N ILE A 337 9.20 7.89 33.99
CA ILE A 337 9.24 8.55 32.67
C ILE A 337 10.69 8.59 32.19
N LEU A 338 10.94 8.01 31.02
CA LEU A 338 12.22 8.08 30.31
C LEU A 338 12.14 9.18 29.25
N PHE A 339 12.92 10.24 29.43
CA PHE A 339 13.10 11.29 28.44
C PHE A 339 14.30 10.91 27.57
N ALA A 340 14.09 10.61 26.28
CA ALA A 340 15.12 10.09 25.39
C ALA A 340 15.29 11.00 24.16
N LEU A 341 16.49 11.60 24.01
CA LEU A 341 16.84 12.45 22.89
C LEU A 341 17.81 11.69 21.98
N PHE A 342 17.38 11.44 20.75
CA PHE A 342 18.06 10.54 19.81
C PHE A 342 19.04 11.27 18.89
N SER A 343 20.12 10.59 18.52
CA SER A 343 21.07 11.04 17.50
C SER A 343 21.08 10.05 16.32
N ALA A 344 21.58 10.48 15.16
CA ALA A 344 21.63 9.68 13.93
C ALA A 344 20.26 9.28 13.37
N GLU A 345 19.21 10.06 13.61
CA GLU A 345 17.89 9.87 13.00
C GLU A 345 17.97 10.13 11.48
N GLU A 346 18.67 11.20 11.08
CA GLU A 346 18.78 11.72 9.70
C GLU A 346 19.43 10.72 8.73
N VAL A 347 20.17 9.76 9.29
CA VAL A 347 20.83 8.68 8.57
C VAL A 347 20.11 7.33 8.74
N GLY A 348 18.86 7.33 9.21
CA GLY A 348 17.98 6.15 9.27
C GLY A 348 17.73 5.61 10.67
N LEU A 349 17.28 6.45 11.60
CA LEU A 349 16.80 6.06 12.95
C LEU A 349 17.88 5.38 13.84
N GLY A 350 19.16 5.71 13.63
CA GLY A 350 20.29 5.02 14.27
C GLY A 350 20.21 5.03 15.80
N GLY A 351 19.85 6.17 16.39
CA GLY A 351 19.77 6.34 17.84
C GLY A 351 18.62 5.58 18.51
N SER A 352 17.39 5.71 17.99
CA SER A 352 16.25 5.00 18.56
C SER A 352 16.36 3.48 18.35
N ALA A 353 16.87 3.03 17.19
CA ALA A 353 17.15 1.62 16.93
C ALA A 353 18.18 1.06 17.92
N TYR A 354 19.29 1.78 18.15
CA TYR A 354 20.30 1.38 19.12
C TYR A 354 19.74 1.32 20.54
N LEU A 355 18.90 2.30 20.94
CA LEU A 355 18.31 2.33 22.27
C LEU A 355 17.39 1.14 22.51
N VAL A 356 16.53 0.76 21.57
CA VAL A 356 15.62 -0.38 21.77
C VAL A 356 16.35 -1.72 21.79
N ASP A 357 17.52 -1.83 21.15
CA ASP A 357 18.36 -3.04 21.21
C ASP A 357 19.27 -3.07 22.46
N HIS A 358 19.58 -1.91 23.02
CA HIS A 358 20.37 -1.76 24.25
C HIS A 358 19.63 -0.89 25.28
N PRO A 359 18.45 -1.33 25.75
CA PRO A 359 17.54 -0.45 26.45
C PRO A 359 18.00 -0.19 27.89
N PRO A 360 17.88 1.06 28.40
CA PRO A 360 18.24 1.40 29.78
C PRO A 360 17.26 0.82 30.81
N VAL A 361 16.09 0.36 30.35
CA VAL A 361 15.02 -0.28 31.12
C VAL A 361 14.52 -1.50 30.35
N PRO A 362 13.97 -2.54 31.01
CA PRO A 362 13.42 -3.68 30.29
C PRO A 362 12.28 -3.25 29.34
N LEU A 363 12.32 -3.70 28.07
CA LEU A 363 11.33 -3.29 27.06
C LEU A 363 9.90 -3.67 27.44
N ASP A 364 9.70 -4.80 28.11
CA ASP A 364 8.40 -5.28 28.58
C ASP A 364 7.79 -4.39 29.68
N LYS A 365 8.56 -3.45 30.23
CA LYS A 365 8.09 -2.43 31.17
C LYS A 365 7.68 -1.13 30.51
N ILE A 366 8.00 -0.93 29.23
CA ILE A 366 7.62 0.28 28.50
C ILE A 366 6.17 0.16 28.06
N VAL A 367 5.29 0.99 28.63
CA VAL A 367 3.85 0.96 28.34
C VAL A 367 3.47 1.77 27.11
N ALA A 368 4.27 2.78 26.76
CA ALA A 368 4.10 3.60 25.55
C ALA A 368 5.33 4.46 25.28
N MET A 369 5.46 4.90 24.02
CA MET A 369 6.39 5.93 23.60
C MET A 369 5.65 7.09 22.92
N VAL A 370 5.90 8.32 23.37
CA VAL A 370 5.40 9.55 22.75
C VAL A 370 6.58 10.23 22.07
N ASN A 371 6.50 10.41 20.75
CA ASN A 371 7.52 11.04 19.91
C ASN A 371 7.15 12.47 19.53
N LEU A 372 8.16 13.32 19.35
CA LEU A 372 8.03 14.69 18.87
C LEU A 372 9.00 14.95 17.73
N ASP A 373 8.49 15.49 16.64
CA ASP A 373 9.27 15.91 15.47
C ASP A 373 8.52 17.05 14.76
N MET A 374 9.23 18.02 14.18
CA MET A 374 8.64 19.14 13.42
C MET A 374 7.41 19.78 14.11
N VAL A 375 7.57 20.25 15.35
CA VAL A 375 6.47 20.80 16.18
C VAL A 375 6.48 22.33 16.31
N GLY A 376 7.41 22.99 15.65
CA GLY A 376 7.62 24.43 15.63
C GLY A 376 6.78 25.18 14.59
N ALA A 377 6.25 24.51 13.58
CA ALA A 377 5.53 25.13 12.46
C ALA A 377 3.98 25.03 12.54
N LEU A 378 3.39 25.07 13.74
CA LEU A 378 1.93 24.97 13.94
C LEU A 378 1.15 26.03 13.11
N ARG A 379 0.23 25.55 12.27
CA ARG A 379 -0.64 26.38 11.40
C ARG A 379 -2.11 26.01 11.62
N ASP A 380 -2.99 27.01 11.52
CA ASP A 380 -4.45 26.85 11.66
C ASP A 380 -4.90 26.14 12.95
N ASP A 381 -4.10 26.20 14.02
CA ASP A 381 -4.29 25.45 15.26
C ASP A 381 -4.40 23.93 15.05
N LYS A 382 -3.86 23.39 13.96
CA LYS A 382 -3.89 21.96 13.62
C LYS A 382 -2.63 21.24 14.08
N LEU A 383 -2.80 20.18 14.86
CA LEU A 383 -1.72 19.30 15.30
C LEU A 383 -2.01 17.88 14.81
N VAL A 384 -1.03 17.25 14.17
CA VAL A 384 -1.17 15.86 13.73
C VAL A 384 -0.71 14.95 14.87
N ALA A 385 -1.54 13.93 15.16
CA ALA A 385 -1.27 12.85 16.07
C ALA A 385 -1.17 11.56 15.25
N PHE A 386 0.06 11.16 14.90
CA PHE A 386 0.34 9.96 14.15
C PHE A 386 0.55 8.75 15.06
N GLY A 387 0.17 7.55 14.62
CA GLY A 387 0.26 6.33 15.42
C GLY A 387 -0.94 6.10 16.34
N THR A 388 -2.04 6.84 16.15
CA THR A 388 -3.25 6.71 16.99
C THR A 388 -3.90 5.34 16.90
N ASP A 389 -3.65 4.59 15.83
CA ASP A 389 -4.18 3.24 15.68
C ASP A 389 -3.32 2.21 16.44
N SER A 390 -2.13 2.59 16.95
CA SER A 390 -1.22 1.72 17.70
C SER A 390 -1.73 1.32 19.10
N ALA A 391 -2.78 1.98 19.60
CA ALA A 391 -3.52 1.59 20.79
C ALA A 391 -4.96 2.14 20.74
N PRO A 392 -5.98 1.36 21.15
CA PRO A 392 -7.37 1.79 21.11
C PRO A 392 -7.66 2.98 22.04
N GLU A 393 -6.84 3.20 23.07
CA GLU A 393 -7.00 4.29 24.01
C GLU A 393 -6.56 5.65 23.46
N TRP A 394 -5.80 5.71 22.36
CA TRP A 394 -5.19 6.95 21.90
C TRP A 394 -6.19 8.00 21.46
N LYS A 395 -7.18 7.60 20.66
CA LYS A 395 -8.21 8.52 20.15
C LYS A 395 -8.86 9.33 21.26
N ALA A 396 -9.38 8.64 22.29
CA ALA A 396 -10.04 9.29 23.41
C ALA A 396 -9.10 10.16 24.27
N LEU A 397 -7.80 9.86 24.31
CA LEU A 397 -6.82 10.71 24.99
C LEU A 397 -6.49 11.95 24.15
N VAL A 398 -6.21 11.77 22.86
CA VAL A 398 -5.87 12.81 21.89
C VAL A 398 -7.00 13.84 21.75
N ASP A 399 -8.24 13.37 21.56
CA ASP A 399 -9.43 14.23 21.49
C ASP A 399 -9.55 15.13 22.73
N ARG A 400 -9.33 14.55 23.91
CA ARG A 400 -9.43 15.26 25.20
C ARG A 400 -8.36 16.33 25.35
N VAL A 401 -7.08 15.96 25.18
CA VAL A 401 -5.96 16.91 25.34
C VAL A 401 -5.98 17.99 24.27
N GLY A 402 -6.43 17.66 23.05
CA GLY A 402 -6.63 18.61 21.96
C GLY A 402 -7.72 19.62 22.30
N ALA A 403 -8.87 19.17 22.80
CA ALA A 403 -9.97 20.03 23.23
C ALA A 403 -9.53 20.99 24.35
N ASP A 404 -8.83 20.49 25.37
CA ASP A 404 -8.31 21.31 26.48
C ASP A 404 -7.32 22.38 26.01
N ALA A 405 -6.48 22.04 25.02
CA ALA A 405 -5.50 22.95 24.43
C ALA A 405 -6.06 23.81 23.27
N LYS A 406 -7.33 23.63 22.90
CA LYS A 406 -7.99 24.26 21.75
C LYS A 406 -7.24 24.04 20.43
N LEU A 407 -6.74 22.83 20.22
CA LEU A 407 -6.09 22.40 18.98
C LEU A 407 -7.03 21.46 18.22
N ALA A 408 -7.07 21.63 16.90
CA ALA A 408 -7.71 20.68 16.00
C ALA A 408 -6.75 19.50 15.79
N MET A 409 -7.13 18.33 16.30
CA MET A 409 -6.31 17.13 16.20
C MET A 409 -6.62 16.40 14.88
N THR A 410 -5.57 16.08 14.12
CA THR A 410 -5.65 15.18 12.98
C THR A 410 -5.04 13.84 13.38
N GLU A 411 -5.87 12.82 13.56
CA GLU A 411 -5.45 11.48 13.97
C GLU A 411 -5.24 10.58 12.74
N SER A 412 -4.14 9.84 12.71
CA SER A 412 -3.88 8.83 11.66
C SER A 412 -2.76 7.87 12.06
N GLY A 413 -2.57 6.80 11.30
CA GLY A 413 -1.32 6.04 11.33
C GLY A 413 -1.32 4.82 12.25
N ASP A 414 -0.72 3.74 11.74
CA ASP A 414 -0.53 2.47 12.44
C ASP A 414 0.59 2.51 13.49
N GLY A 415 1.53 3.43 13.35
CA GLY A 415 2.72 3.57 14.22
C GLY A 415 4.04 3.49 13.47
N TYR A 416 4.03 3.04 12.20
CA TYR A 416 5.21 3.04 11.31
C TYR A 416 5.28 4.35 10.50
N GLY A 417 6.16 5.26 10.93
CA GLY A 417 6.38 6.57 10.31
C GLY A 417 7.87 6.87 10.06
N PRO A 418 8.18 8.02 9.46
CA PRO A 418 9.54 8.40 9.11
C PRO A 418 10.32 9.01 10.30
N SER A 419 10.08 8.56 11.53
CA SER A 419 10.72 9.11 12.73
C SER A 419 10.86 8.04 13.83
N ASP A 420 11.45 8.39 14.97
CA ASP A 420 11.96 7.48 15.99
C ASP A 420 10.94 6.51 16.60
N GLN A 421 9.65 6.83 16.55
CA GLN A 421 8.59 5.93 17.04
C GLN A 421 8.62 4.56 16.36
N THR A 422 9.09 4.49 15.10
CA THR A 422 9.14 3.26 14.32
C THR A 422 9.96 2.18 15.03
N SER A 423 11.08 2.54 15.65
CA SER A 423 11.95 1.62 16.40
C SER A 423 11.22 0.99 17.60
N PHE A 424 10.34 1.74 18.27
CA PHE A 424 9.56 1.25 19.41
C PHE A 424 8.36 0.43 18.98
N TYR A 425 7.64 0.85 17.94
CA TYR A 425 6.48 0.12 17.44
C TYR A 425 6.87 -1.27 16.90
N ALA A 426 8.06 -1.37 16.28
CA ALA A 426 8.66 -2.66 15.88
C ALA A 426 8.93 -3.61 17.06
N LYS A 427 9.08 -3.09 18.28
CA LYS A 427 9.19 -3.89 19.52
C LYS A 427 7.85 -4.10 20.23
N ARG A 428 6.73 -3.83 19.56
CA ARG A 428 5.35 -3.97 20.06
C ARG A 428 5.02 -3.05 21.24
N ILE A 429 5.59 -1.85 21.23
CA ILE A 429 5.29 -0.80 22.19
C ILE A 429 4.28 0.17 21.53
N PRO A 430 3.17 0.55 22.18
CA PRO A 430 2.27 1.59 21.69
C PRO A 430 2.99 2.92 21.44
N VAL A 431 2.70 3.58 20.33
CA VAL A 431 3.37 4.84 19.97
C VAL A 431 2.41 5.96 19.61
N LEU A 432 2.80 7.20 19.91
CA LEU A 432 2.08 8.39 19.47
C LEU A 432 3.09 9.46 19.08
N HIS A 433 2.98 9.99 17.86
CA HIS A 433 3.91 10.98 17.31
C HIS A 433 3.17 12.29 17.03
N TYR A 434 3.60 13.39 17.65
CA TYR A 434 3.07 14.72 17.36
C TYR A 434 3.99 15.49 16.41
N PHE A 435 3.39 16.06 15.35
CA PHE A 435 4.07 16.93 14.38
C PHE A 435 3.09 17.91 13.71
N THR A 436 3.62 18.97 13.09
CA THR A 436 2.81 20.08 12.53
C THR A 436 2.65 20.06 11.00
N GLY A 437 3.10 18.99 10.35
CA GLY A 437 3.04 18.80 8.90
C GLY A 437 4.29 19.31 8.17
N THR A 438 4.42 18.92 6.90
CA THR A 438 5.59 19.27 6.07
C THR A 438 5.55 20.73 5.58
N HIS A 439 6.71 21.28 5.23
CA HIS A 439 6.83 22.61 4.62
C HIS A 439 8.01 22.75 3.67
N ASP A 440 8.01 23.80 2.86
CA ASP A 440 9.00 24.09 1.80
C ASP A 440 10.44 24.33 2.29
N ARG A 441 10.60 24.73 3.55
CA ARG A 441 11.91 24.91 4.21
C ARG A 441 12.51 23.63 4.81
N TYR A 442 11.80 22.50 4.72
CA TYR A 442 12.27 21.23 5.28
C TYR A 442 13.60 20.83 4.66
N HIS A 443 14.59 20.42 5.47
CA HIS A 443 15.94 20.06 5.01
C HIS A 443 16.64 21.16 4.18
N THR A 444 16.38 22.44 4.48
CA THR A 444 17.09 23.57 3.86
C THR A 444 17.74 24.48 4.90
N PRO A 445 18.71 25.33 4.51
CA PRO A 445 19.27 26.34 5.40
C PRO A 445 18.24 27.35 5.93
N GLU A 446 17.08 27.46 5.28
CA GLU A 446 15.99 28.34 5.71
C GLU A 446 15.16 27.77 6.88
N ASP A 447 15.37 26.51 7.29
CA ASP A 447 14.81 25.99 8.55
C ASP A 447 15.55 26.56 9.77
N ASP A 448 15.27 27.84 10.04
CA ASP A 448 15.91 28.64 11.08
C ASP A 448 14.90 29.09 12.14
N ALA A 449 15.39 29.45 13.33
CA ALA A 449 14.60 29.81 14.49
C ALA A 449 13.61 30.95 14.23
N ASP A 450 13.94 31.89 13.34
CA ASP A 450 13.05 33.00 13.00
C ASP A 450 11.82 32.56 12.17
N ALA A 451 11.84 31.36 11.60
CA ALA A 451 10.69 30.78 10.89
C ALA A 451 9.70 30.04 11.82
N ILE A 452 9.99 29.96 13.12
CA ILE A 452 9.24 29.15 14.09
C ILE A 452 8.05 29.90 14.70
N ASN A 453 6.92 29.21 14.80
CA ASN A 453 5.78 29.64 15.61
C ASN A 453 5.99 29.23 17.08
N PHE A 454 6.75 30.02 17.84
CA PHE A 454 7.09 29.70 19.24
C PHE A 454 5.87 29.53 20.15
N ALA A 455 4.81 30.31 19.93
CA ALA A 455 3.56 30.19 20.70
C ALA A 455 2.84 28.87 20.40
N GLY A 456 2.83 28.46 19.13
CA GLY A 456 2.33 27.15 18.70
C GLY A 456 3.13 26.01 19.31
N ALA A 457 4.46 26.06 19.19
CA ALA A 457 5.37 25.06 19.76
C ALA A 457 5.17 24.89 21.28
N ALA A 458 4.98 25.99 22.01
CA ALA A 458 4.70 25.95 23.46
C ALA A 458 3.37 25.24 23.78
N ARG A 459 2.34 25.41 22.94
CA ARG A 459 1.06 24.70 23.09
C ARG A 459 1.21 23.21 22.82
N VAL A 460 1.99 22.83 21.81
CA VAL A 460 2.30 21.41 21.53
C VAL A 460 3.07 20.77 22.69
N ALA A 461 4.02 21.48 23.30
CA ALA A 461 4.73 21.01 24.48
C ALA A 461 3.80 20.80 25.69
N GLU A 462 2.82 21.69 25.92
CA GLU A 462 1.82 21.48 26.98
C GLU A 462 0.92 20.28 26.68
N VAL A 463 0.42 20.12 25.44
CA VAL A 463 -0.35 18.93 25.04
C VAL A 463 0.44 17.66 25.31
N THR A 464 1.72 17.64 24.92
CA THR A 464 2.61 16.50 25.14
C THR A 464 2.77 16.20 26.63
N ALA A 465 2.98 17.23 27.46
CA ALA A 465 3.08 17.05 28.91
C ALA A 465 1.78 16.49 29.51
N GLN A 466 0.60 16.94 29.05
CA GLN A 466 -0.69 16.41 29.52
C GLN A 466 -0.93 14.97 29.07
N THR A 467 -0.58 14.63 27.83
CA THR A 467 -0.62 13.25 27.30
C THR A 467 0.24 12.33 28.15
N VAL A 468 1.52 12.67 28.32
CA VAL A 468 2.45 11.86 29.13
C VAL A 468 2.04 11.81 30.60
N ALA A 469 1.51 12.91 31.17
CA ALA A 469 1.04 12.91 32.55
C ALA A 469 -0.17 11.98 32.77
N SER A 470 -1.09 11.92 31.81
CA SER A 470 -2.25 11.02 31.84
C SER A 470 -1.83 9.56 31.82
N ILE A 471 -0.85 9.23 30.96
CA ILE A 471 -0.26 7.89 30.95
C ILE A 471 0.50 7.66 32.27
N ALA A 472 1.32 8.59 32.72
CA ALA A 472 2.13 8.40 33.92
C ALA A 472 1.29 8.17 35.19
N ARG A 473 0.11 8.79 35.33
CA ARG A 473 -0.80 8.56 36.47
C ARG A 473 -1.59 7.26 36.38
N GLY A 474 -1.59 6.60 35.22
CA GLY A 474 -2.45 5.44 34.96
C GLY A 474 -3.90 5.82 34.62
N ASP A 475 -4.19 7.10 34.35
CA ASP A 475 -5.52 7.54 33.87
C ASP A 475 -5.85 6.88 32.53
N VAL A 476 -4.80 6.62 31.74
CA VAL A 476 -4.83 5.83 30.51
C VAL A 476 -3.68 4.83 30.55
N THR A 477 -3.94 3.59 30.14
CA THR A 477 -2.91 2.57 29.93
C THR A 477 -3.03 2.10 28.50
N PRO A 478 -2.17 2.58 27.59
CA PRO A 478 -2.21 2.19 26.19
C PRO A 478 -1.90 0.70 26.03
N HIS A 479 -2.71 -0.01 25.25
CA HIS A 479 -2.45 -1.41 24.92
C HIS A 479 -2.07 -1.53 23.44
N TYR A 480 -0.98 -2.26 23.17
CA TYR A 480 -0.50 -2.42 21.81
C TYR A 480 -1.58 -3.03 20.92
N ALA A 481 -1.93 -2.30 19.88
CA ALA A 481 -2.76 -2.76 18.79
C ALA A 481 -1.92 -2.88 17.53
N ARG A 482 -2.00 -4.06 16.92
CA ARG A 482 -1.52 -4.31 15.56
C ARG A 482 -2.70 -4.11 14.63
N VAL A 483 -2.70 -3.00 13.92
CA VAL A 483 -3.78 -2.51 13.07
C VAL A 483 -3.38 -2.62 11.61
N ALA A 484 -4.32 -3.02 10.75
CA ALA A 484 -4.07 -3.11 9.31
C ALA A 484 -3.67 -1.73 8.77
N SER A 485 -2.63 -1.74 7.93
CA SER A 485 -1.89 -0.57 7.45
C SER A 485 -2.77 0.66 7.16
N ALA A 486 -2.50 1.77 7.86
CA ALA A 486 -2.95 3.10 7.43
C ALA A 486 -2.15 3.54 6.18
N PRO A 487 -2.67 4.46 5.35
CA PRO A 487 -1.90 5.02 4.24
C PRO A 487 -0.58 5.64 4.72
N ALA A 488 0.46 5.55 3.88
CA ALA A 488 1.75 6.19 4.15
C ALA A 488 1.58 7.70 4.38
N MET A 489 2.32 8.29 5.32
CA MET A 489 2.36 9.74 5.53
C MET A 489 2.82 10.48 4.27
N GLU A 490 2.18 11.61 3.95
CA GLU A 490 2.73 12.60 3.03
C GLU A 490 4.07 13.09 3.58
N GLY A 491 5.17 12.71 2.92
CA GLY A 491 6.53 12.97 3.38
C GLY A 491 7.52 11.84 3.07
N ASP A 492 7.03 10.64 2.73
CA ASP A 492 7.87 9.52 2.28
C ASP A 492 8.42 9.77 0.86
N SER A 493 9.34 10.74 0.75
CA SER A 493 10.03 11.08 -0.49
C SER A 493 11.20 10.12 -0.70
N ARG A 494 10.94 8.97 -1.34
CA ARG A 494 11.92 8.17 -2.09
C ARG A 494 11.26 7.05 -2.91
N GLY A 495 10.39 7.47 -3.84
CA GLY A 495 10.10 6.75 -5.10
C GLY A 495 9.37 5.40 -5.04
N TYR A 496 8.76 5.10 -6.20
CA TYR A 496 8.37 3.78 -6.70
C TYR A 496 6.96 3.28 -6.36
N GLY A 497 6.26 2.94 -7.44
CA GLY A 497 4.84 2.58 -7.43
C GLY A 497 4.55 1.31 -6.63
N ALA A 498 5.41 0.29 -6.66
CA ALA A 498 5.20 -0.98 -5.97
C ALA A 498 5.74 -1.00 -4.53
N TYR A 499 4.97 -1.61 -3.63
CA TYR A 499 5.20 -1.60 -2.19
C TYR A 499 5.15 -3.03 -1.63
N LEU A 500 6.13 -3.42 -0.80
CA LEU A 500 6.14 -4.73 -0.14
C LEU A 500 5.71 -4.65 1.34
N GLY A 501 5.79 -3.49 1.99
CA GLY A 501 5.43 -3.34 3.41
C GLY A 501 6.39 -4.02 4.40
N THR A 502 7.64 -4.22 3.99
CA THR A 502 8.75 -4.58 4.88
C THR A 502 9.25 -3.37 5.66
N ILE A 503 9.61 -3.55 6.93
CA ILE A 503 10.29 -2.55 7.75
C ILE A 503 11.75 -3.00 7.94
N PRO A 504 12.72 -2.41 7.22
CA PRO A 504 14.12 -2.79 7.35
C PRO A 504 14.69 -2.47 8.74
N ASP A 505 15.57 -3.34 9.23
CA ASP A 505 16.37 -3.10 10.44
C ASP A 505 17.67 -2.37 10.06
N TYR A 506 17.65 -1.03 10.11
CA TYR A 506 18.80 -0.20 9.72
C TYR A 506 20.03 -0.43 10.59
N SER A 507 19.84 -0.78 11.87
CA SER A 507 20.96 -1.07 12.79
C SER A 507 21.74 -2.32 12.41
N ALA A 508 21.09 -3.25 11.69
CA ALA A 508 21.66 -4.53 11.29
C ALA A 508 22.17 -4.55 9.84
N MET A 509 22.07 -3.45 9.10
CA MET A 509 22.41 -3.42 7.67
C MET A 509 23.91 -3.60 7.38
N ASP A 510 24.78 -3.18 8.28
CA ASP A 510 26.23 -3.44 8.17
C ASP A 510 26.62 -4.85 8.66
N ALA A 511 25.82 -5.45 9.54
CA ALA A 511 26.10 -6.75 10.15
C ALA A 511 25.54 -7.94 9.35
N THR A 512 24.66 -7.70 8.38
CA THR A 512 24.03 -8.75 7.59
C THR A 512 24.87 -9.07 6.35
N GLU A 513 25.61 -10.18 6.36
CA GLU A 513 26.29 -10.70 5.18
C GLU A 513 25.27 -11.30 4.20
N GLY A 514 24.76 -10.47 3.29
CA GLY A 514 23.84 -10.90 2.24
C GLY A 514 22.39 -10.99 2.71
N GLY A 515 21.62 -9.96 2.38
CA GLY A 515 20.18 -9.87 2.61
C GLY A 515 19.79 -8.63 3.40
N VAL A 516 18.49 -8.37 3.50
CA VAL A 516 17.93 -7.27 4.30
C VAL A 516 17.22 -7.85 5.52
N LYS A 517 17.78 -7.64 6.71
CA LYS A 517 17.10 -7.99 7.96
C LYS A 517 15.90 -7.07 8.17
N LEU A 518 14.77 -7.66 8.53
CA LEU A 518 13.53 -6.94 8.77
C LEU A 518 13.32 -6.76 10.28
N ALA A 519 13.13 -5.52 10.72
CA ALA A 519 12.72 -5.22 12.09
C ALA A 519 11.29 -5.72 12.31
N ASP A 520 10.40 -5.48 11.33
CA ASP A 520 9.04 -6.00 11.29
C ASP A 520 8.45 -5.93 9.86
N VAL A 521 7.16 -6.22 9.71
CA VAL A 521 6.36 -5.98 8.51
C VAL A 521 5.07 -5.26 8.87
N ARG A 522 4.60 -4.38 7.99
CA ARG A 522 3.33 -3.66 8.20
C ARG A 522 2.17 -4.62 8.19
N ALA A 523 1.35 -4.59 9.23
CA ALA A 523 0.22 -5.47 9.37
C ALA A 523 -0.79 -5.27 8.23
N GLY A 524 -1.26 -6.36 7.64
CA GLY A 524 -2.12 -6.32 6.45
C GLY A 524 -1.44 -5.79 5.18
N GLY A 525 -0.15 -5.45 5.22
CA GLY A 525 0.65 -5.12 4.04
C GLY A 525 1.10 -6.37 3.27
N PRO A 526 1.59 -6.21 2.02
CA PRO A 526 1.98 -7.32 1.16
C PRO A 526 2.92 -8.36 1.79
N ALA A 527 3.91 -7.93 2.56
CA ALA A 527 4.86 -8.81 3.25
C ALA A 527 4.17 -9.63 4.36
N ASP A 528 3.32 -9.01 5.16
CA ASP A 528 2.56 -9.68 6.23
C ASP A 528 1.57 -10.69 5.63
N LEU A 529 0.89 -10.31 4.55
CA LEU A 529 -0.02 -11.19 3.81
C LEU A 529 0.71 -12.39 3.18
N ALA A 530 1.94 -12.18 2.71
CA ALA A 530 2.82 -13.24 2.21
C ALA A 530 3.41 -14.14 3.31
N GLY A 531 3.21 -13.80 4.58
CA GLY A 531 3.73 -14.57 5.72
C GLY A 531 5.19 -14.28 6.09
N ILE A 532 5.75 -13.17 5.61
CA ILE A 532 7.03 -12.61 6.06
C ILE A 532 6.84 -12.05 7.48
N LYS A 533 7.87 -12.13 8.33
CA LYS A 533 7.80 -11.73 9.75
C LYS A 533 8.99 -10.85 10.13
N GLY A 534 8.81 -10.02 11.15
CA GLY A 534 9.95 -9.40 11.84
C GLY A 534 10.98 -10.44 12.28
N GLY A 535 12.26 -10.10 12.10
CA GLY A 535 13.41 -10.98 12.31
C GLY A 535 13.82 -11.82 11.08
N ASP A 536 13.01 -11.87 10.03
CA ASP A 536 13.39 -12.52 8.77
C ASP A 536 14.51 -11.73 8.06
N VAL A 537 15.36 -12.43 7.29
CA VAL A 537 16.34 -11.81 6.38
C VAL A 537 15.91 -12.05 4.94
N LEU A 538 15.51 -11.00 4.23
CA LEU A 538 15.14 -11.07 2.81
C LEU A 538 16.38 -11.28 1.93
N VAL A 539 16.44 -12.39 1.20
CA VAL A 539 17.63 -12.79 0.41
C VAL A 539 17.37 -12.92 -1.09
N GLU A 540 16.11 -12.96 -1.50
CA GLU A 540 15.71 -13.07 -2.92
C GLU A 540 14.33 -12.48 -3.13
N MET A 541 14.12 -11.84 -4.29
CA MET A 541 12.85 -11.27 -4.68
C MET A 541 12.73 -11.21 -6.20
N ALA A 542 11.63 -11.75 -6.74
CA ALA A 542 11.36 -11.85 -8.17
C ALA A 542 12.51 -12.46 -9.00
N GLY A 543 13.16 -13.48 -8.45
CA GLY A 543 14.33 -14.13 -9.06
C GLY A 543 15.62 -13.30 -9.02
N THR A 544 15.60 -12.13 -8.38
CA THR A 544 16.77 -11.29 -8.12
C THR A 544 17.31 -11.58 -6.72
N ARG A 545 18.62 -11.85 -6.61
CA ARG A 545 19.27 -11.97 -5.31
C ARG A 545 19.30 -10.63 -4.60
N ILE A 546 18.83 -10.61 -3.35
CA ILE A 546 18.83 -9.42 -2.50
C ILE A 546 20.03 -9.51 -1.56
N ALA A 547 21.05 -8.68 -1.77
CA ALA A 547 22.20 -8.59 -0.87
C ALA A 547 22.10 -7.41 0.10
N ASN A 548 21.35 -6.37 -0.25
CA ASN A 548 21.21 -5.14 0.53
C ASN A 548 19.89 -4.42 0.24
N LEU A 549 19.64 -3.27 0.90
CA LEU A 549 18.41 -2.50 0.76
C LEU A 549 18.21 -1.98 -0.67
N TYR A 550 19.29 -1.62 -1.38
CA TYR A 550 19.22 -1.13 -2.76
C TYR A 550 18.76 -2.21 -3.73
N ASP A 551 19.30 -3.41 -3.60
CA ASP A 551 18.86 -4.54 -4.41
C ASP A 551 17.35 -4.77 -4.22
N MET A 552 16.86 -4.68 -2.96
CA MET A 552 15.43 -4.77 -2.67
C MET A 552 14.66 -3.62 -3.32
N THR A 553 15.13 -2.38 -3.17
CA THR A 553 14.49 -1.21 -3.78
C THR A 553 14.42 -1.36 -5.29
N TYR A 554 15.53 -1.69 -5.97
CA TYR A 554 15.60 -1.86 -7.42
C TYR A 554 14.70 -2.99 -7.92
N ALA A 555 14.75 -4.15 -7.26
CA ALA A 555 13.87 -5.26 -7.60
C ALA A 555 12.40 -4.83 -7.48
N LEU A 556 12.00 -4.04 -6.48
CA LEU A 556 10.63 -3.52 -6.39
C LEU A 556 10.25 -2.56 -7.53
N GLN A 557 11.19 -1.75 -8.05
CA GLN A 557 10.88 -0.80 -9.12
C GLN A 557 10.57 -1.48 -10.45
N ASP A 558 11.08 -2.69 -10.66
CA ASP A 558 10.82 -3.46 -11.88
C ASP A 558 9.42 -4.09 -11.89
N HIS A 559 8.65 -3.90 -10.81
CA HIS A 559 7.29 -4.41 -10.67
C HIS A 559 6.26 -3.31 -10.46
N LYS A 560 5.00 -3.66 -10.69
CA LYS A 560 3.84 -2.78 -10.52
C LYS A 560 2.99 -3.19 -9.30
N PRO A 561 2.24 -2.27 -8.68
CA PRO A 561 1.17 -2.63 -7.76
C PRO A 561 0.24 -3.69 -8.38
N GLY A 562 -0.16 -4.67 -7.57
CA GLY A 562 -0.97 -5.81 -7.97
C GLY A 562 -0.18 -6.99 -8.54
N GLU A 563 1.11 -6.82 -8.83
CA GLU A 563 1.96 -7.90 -9.32
C GLU A 563 2.35 -8.87 -8.20
N THR A 564 2.27 -10.17 -8.45
CA THR A 564 2.67 -11.20 -7.49
C THR A 564 4.05 -11.73 -7.82
N ILE A 565 4.98 -11.58 -6.88
CA ILE A 565 6.38 -11.96 -7.03
C ILE A 565 6.76 -13.05 -6.04
N ASP A 566 7.75 -13.87 -6.41
CA ASP A 566 8.34 -14.83 -5.49
C ASP A 566 9.36 -14.13 -4.58
N VAL A 567 9.37 -14.50 -3.31
CA VAL A 567 10.22 -13.91 -2.27
C VAL A 567 10.87 -15.02 -1.47
N VAL A 568 12.16 -14.92 -1.17
CA VAL A 568 12.84 -15.88 -0.28
C VAL A 568 13.40 -15.15 0.93
N VAL A 569 13.01 -15.61 2.11
CA VAL A 569 13.53 -15.13 3.39
C VAL A 569 14.32 -16.22 4.12
N VAL A 570 15.32 -15.83 4.91
CA VAL A 570 15.99 -16.72 5.86
C VAL A 570 15.37 -16.49 7.23
N ARG A 571 14.77 -17.55 7.78
CA ARG A 571 14.13 -17.58 9.10
C ARG A 571 14.77 -18.66 9.94
N ASN A 572 15.38 -18.28 11.07
CA ASN A 572 16.09 -19.22 11.96
C ASN A 572 17.13 -20.08 11.21
N GLY A 573 17.83 -19.49 10.22
CA GLY A 573 18.82 -20.17 9.39
C GLY A 573 18.27 -21.00 8.22
N ALA A 574 16.96 -21.14 8.07
CA ALA A 574 16.34 -21.88 6.95
C ALA A 574 15.81 -20.92 5.87
N ARG A 575 15.99 -21.27 4.58
CA ARG A 575 15.38 -20.55 3.45
C ARG A 575 13.89 -20.90 3.34
N VAL A 576 13.04 -19.89 3.32
CA VAL A 576 11.58 -20.00 3.23
C VAL A 576 11.11 -19.25 1.98
N PRO A 577 10.71 -19.96 0.91
CA PRO A 577 10.10 -19.34 -0.27
C PRO A 577 8.64 -18.97 0.01
N LEU A 578 8.25 -17.78 -0.41
CA LEU A 578 6.94 -17.14 -0.21
C LEU A 578 6.51 -16.46 -1.52
N ARG A 579 5.23 -16.11 -1.64
CA ARG A 579 4.72 -15.29 -2.76
C ARG A 579 4.04 -14.05 -2.19
N ALA A 580 4.42 -12.88 -2.69
CA ALA A 580 3.91 -11.60 -2.22
C ALA A 580 3.30 -10.79 -3.37
N THR A 581 2.08 -10.30 -3.18
CA THR A 581 1.42 -9.40 -4.13
C THR A 581 1.69 -7.95 -3.74
N LEU A 582 2.47 -7.24 -4.55
CA LEU A 582 2.92 -5.88 -4.25
C LEU A 582 1.74 -4.90 -4.20
N GLY A 583 1.75 -3.99 -3.22
CA GLY A 583 0.77 -2.91 -3.07
C GLY A 583 1.23 -1.61 -3.73
N SER A 584 0.48 -0.52 -3.54
CA SER A 584 0.89 0.85 -3.92
C SER A 584 1.11 1.73 -2.68
N ARG A 585 2.07 2.67 -2.75
CA ARG A 585 2.23 3.71 -1.69
C ARG A 585 1.21 4.83 -1.91
N GLY A 586 0.44 5.17 -0.89
CA GLY A 586 -0.57 6.25 -0.92
C GLY A 586 -1.99 5.83 -1.32
N ALA A 587 -2.23 4.56 -1.64
CA ALA A 587 -3.58 4.02 -1.64
C ALA A 587 -3.93 3.56 -0.22
N GLN A 588 -5.13 3.90 0.26
CA GLN A 588 -5.72 3.09 1.32
C GLN A 588 -5.71 1.63 0.84
N PRO A 589 -5.47 0.65 1.74
CA PRO A 589 -5.73 -0.73 1.38
C PRO A 589 -7.20 -0.83 0.97
N ALA A 590 -7.45 -1.14 -0.30
CA ALA A 590 -8.75 -1.64 -0.69
C ALA A 590 -8.99 -2.93 0.13
N PRO A 591 -10.14 -3.08 0.82
CA PRO A 591 -10.47 -4.30 1.52
C PRO A 591 -10.74 -5.40 0.51
N GLY A 592 -9.69 -6.05 0.00
CA GLY A 592 -9.83 -6.99 -1.11
C GLY A 592 -8.54 -7.31 -1.85
N SER A 593 -7.48 -7.71 -1.15
CA SER A 593 -6.38 -8.46 -1.79
C SER A 593 -5.84 -9.54 -0.85
N GLY A 594 -6.76 -10.39 -0.39
CA GLY A 594 -6.44 -11.58 0.37
C GLY A 594 -6.43 -12.82 -0.52
N ALA A 595 -5.26 -13.22 -1.02
CA ALA A 595 -4.93 -14.64 -1.05
C ALA A 595 -4.16 -14.93 0.24
N HIS A 596 -4.86 -14.92 1.37
CA HIS A 596 -4.28 -15.36 2.65
C HIS A 596 -3.81 -16.82 2.51
N GLY A 597 -2.82 -17.21 3.31
CA GLY A 597 -2.94 -18.50 3.98
C GLY A 597 -4.23 -18.48 4.80
N VAL A 598 -5.35 -18.80 4.13
CA VAL A 598 -6.69 -18.81 4.69
C VAL A 598 -6.67 -19.89 5.78
N MET A 599 -6.69 -19.47 7.06
CA MET A 599 -7.57 -20.18 7.99
C MET A 599 -8.91 -20.28 7.27
N PRO A 600 -9.40 -21.49 6.91
CA PRO A 600 -10.57 -21.69 6.03
C PRO A 600 -11.63 -20.63 6.30
N LEU A 601 -12.10 -19.91 5.28
CA LEU A 601 -13.29 -19.08 5.42
C LEU A 601 -14.38 -19.99 5.98
N GLU A 602 -14.65 -19.83 7.27
CA GLU A 602 -15.63 -20.65 7.95
C GLU A 602 -16.97 -19.98 7.70
N ILE A 603 -17.73 -20.54 6.75
CA ILE A 603 -19.07 -20.06 6.42
C ILE A 603 -19.99 -20.46 7.57
N LYS A 604 -20.30 -19.48 8.43
CA LYS A 604 -21.24 -19.66 9.55
C LYS A 604 -22.63 -19.17 9.21
N ALA A 605 -22.77 -18.32 8.19
CA ALA A 605 -24.06 -17.87 7.70
C ALA A 605 -24.97 -19.06 7.35
N GLY A 606 -26.27 -18.84 7.55
CA GLY A 606 -27.29 -19.85 7.30
C GLY A 606 -27.26 -21.04 8.25
N LYS A 607 -28.01 -22.08 7.88
CA LYS A 607 -28.13 -23.34 8.62
C LYS A 607 -27.70 -24.51 7.74
N PRO A 608 -27.02 -25.53 8.30
CA PRO A 608 -26.79 -26.79 7.58
C PRO A 608 -28.09 -27.34 7.00
N PHE A 609 -28.00 -27.89 5.78
CA PHE A 609 -29.10 -28.51 5.07
C PHE A 609 -28.75 -29.96 4.75
N ASP A 610 -29.21 -30.88 5.59
CA ASP A 610 -28.76 -32.27 5.59
C ASP A 610 -29.43 -33.15 4.52
N LYS A 611 -30.46 -32.64 3.82
CA LYS A 611 -31.18 -33.41 2.79
C LYS A 611 -30.33 -33.47 1.52
N THR A 612 -30.01 -34.69 1.11
CA THR A 612 -29.31 -34.99 -0.15
C THR A 612 -30.28 -35.36 -1.26
N PHE A 613 -29.86 -35.19 -2.50
CA PHE A 613 -30.61 -35.62 -3.69
C PHE A 613 -29.72 -36.52 -4.55
N ASP A 614 -30.31 -37.60 -5.07
CA ASP A 614 -29.59 -38.63 -5.80
C ASP A 614 -28.99 -38.07 -7.10
N GLY A 615 -27.65 -38.11 -7.22
CA GLY A 615 -26.92 -37.64 -8.40
C GLY A 615 -26.15 -36.33 -8.19
N GLU A 616 -26.41 -35.59 -7.11
CA GLU A 616 -25.67 -34.35 -6.76
C GLU A 616 -24.28 -34.67 -6.18
N LYS A 617 -23.30 -35.00 -7.03
CA LYS A 617 -21.96 -35.42 -6.59
C LYS A 617 -20.98 -34.29 -6.26
N HIS A 618 -21.24 -33.07 -6.74
CA HIS A 618 -20.33 -31.93 -6.61
C HIS A 618 -20.59 -31.06 -5.37
N LEU A 619 -21.73 -31.25 -4.71
CA LEU A 619 -22.18 -30.39 -3.61
C LEU A 619 -21.97 -31.09 -2.26
N THR A 620 -21.13 -30.50 -1.42
CA THR A 620 -20.87 -30.96 -0.06
C THR A 620 -21.07 -29.84 0.95
N ASP A 621 -21.29 -30.17 2.21
CA ASP A 621 -21.48 -29.19 3.30
C ASP A 621 -22.55 -28.12 2.96
N VAL A 622 -23.69 -28.55 2.41
CA VAL A 622 -24.75 -27.64 1.94
C VAL A 622 -25.36 -26.87 3.13
N ARG A 623 -25.51 -25.55 2.96
CA ARG A 623 -26.14 -24.66 3.92
C ARG A 623 -27.21 -23.80 3.24
N GLN A 624 -28.34 -23.61 3.90
CA GLN A 624 -29.37 -22.65 3.51
C GLN A 624 -29.09 -21.29 4.15
N LEU A 625 -28.89 -20.25 3.35
CA LEU A 625 -28.53 -18.90 3.78
C LEU A 625 -29.74 -18.01 4.09
N THR A 626 -30.82 -18.10 3.30
CA THR A 626 -32.03 -17.30 3.49
C THR A 626 -33.25 -18.17 3.82
N PHE A 627 -34.28 -17.57 4.43
CA PHE A 627 -35.45 -18.29 4.94
C PHE A 627 -36.75 -17.52 4.64
N GLY A 628 -37.32 -17.78 3.47
CA GLY A 628 -38.56 -17.18 2.98
C GLY A 628 -38.35 -16.09 1.92
N GLY A 629 -39.43 -15.71 1.24
CA GLY A 629 -39.40 -14.69 0.18
C GLY A 629 -38.82 -15.21 -1.14
N GLU A 630 -38.50 -14.28 -2.04
CA GLU A 630 -37.84 -14.60 -3.32
C GLU A 630 -36.43 -14.01 -3.29
N ASN A 631 -35.42 -14.88 -3.27
CA ASN A 631 -34.00 -14.50 -3.24
C ASN A 631 -33.31 -15.05 -4.49
N ALA A 632 -32.58 -14.19 -5.20
CA ALA A 632 -31.94 -14.55 -6.46
C ALA A 632 -30.60 -13.82 -6.63
N GLU A 633 -29.81 -14.28 -7.60
CA GLU A 633 -28.64 -13.56 -8.11
C GLU A 633 -27.65 -13.13 -7.01
N ALA A 634 -27.15 -14.12 -6.26
CA ALA A 634 -26.16 -13.89 -5.23
C ALA A 634 -24.74 -13.88 -5.83
N TYR A 635 -24.02 -12.77 -5.70
CA TYR A 635 -22.66 -12.61 -6.21
C TYR A 635 -21.68 -12.33 -5.08
N PHE A 636 -20.51 -12.99 -5.11
CA PHE A 636 -19.48 -12.82 -4.10
C PHE A 636 -18.76 -11.48 -4.21
N SER A 637 -18.36 -10.93 -3.06
CA SER A 637 -17.31 -9.91 -2.98
C SER A 637 -15.97 -10.50 -3.44
N PRO A 638 -15.00 -9.68 -3.90
CA PRO A 638 -13.72 -10.17 -4.42
C PRO A 638 -12.89 -10.99 -3.41
N ASP A 639 -13.10 -10.79 -2.11
CA ASP A 639 -12.47 -11.56 -1.03
C ASP A 639 -13.26 -12.83 -0.63
N GLY A 640 -14.42 -13.05 -1.25
CA GLY A 640 -15.31 -14.18 -0.99
C GLY A 640 -16.02 -14.15 0.36
N ARG A 641 -15.90 -13.08 1.15
CA ARG A 641 -16.46 -13.00 2.51
C ARG A 641 -17.92 -12.58 2.57
N LYS A 642 -18.39 -11.89 1.55
CA LYS A 642 -19.75 -11.37 1.47
C LYS A 642 -20.42 -11.79 0.18
N ILE A 643 -21.74 -11.77 0.19
CA ILE A 643 -22.56 -11.85 -1.02
C ILE A 643 -23.49 -10.64 -1.10
N ILE A 644 -23.67 -10.12 -2.31
CA ILE A 644 -24.77 -9.21 -2.63
C ILE A 644 -25.84 -10.02 -3.36
N TYR A 645 -27.10 -9.81 -3.02
CA TYR A 645 -28.20 -10.56 -3.62
C TYR A 645 -29.48 -9.74 -3.66
N GLN A 646 -30.32 -10.07 -4.64
CA GLN A 646 -31.64 -9.51 -4.80
C GLN A 646 -32.62 -10.28 -3.93
N SER A 647 -33.47 -9.57 -3.17
CA SER A 647 -34.52 -10.18 -2.36
C SER A 647 -35.83 -9.39 -2.34
N THR A 648 -36.94 -10.12 -2.42
CA THR A 648 -38.29 -9.65 -2.11
C THR A 648 -38.72 -10.24 -0.76
N SER A 649 -38.59 -9.45 0.31
CA SER A 649 -38.81 -9.88 1.70
C SER A 649 -40.29 -9.98 2.11
N GLU A 650 -41.19 -9.28 1.41
CA GLU A 650 -42.64 -9.35 1.62
C GLU A 650 -43.34 -9.82 0.35
N ARG A 651 -44.34 -10.70 0.48
CA ARG A 651 -45.06 -11.24 -0.68
C ARG A 651 -45.80 -10.11 -1.43
N GLY A 652 -45.30 -9.75 -2.61
CA GLY A 652 -45.81 -8.63 -3.41
C GLY A 652 -45.06 -7.31 -3.23
N GLY A 653 -43.97 -7.29 -2.45
CA GLY A 653 -43.04 -6.18 -2.32
C GLY A 653 -42.11 -6.03 -3.53
N CYS A 654 -41.26 -5.00 -3.50
CA CYS A 654 -40.23 -4.81 -4.53
C CYS A 654 -38.97 -5.60 -4.21
N ASP A 655 -38.35 -6.10 -5.26
CA ASP A 655 -36.97 -6.53 -5.22
C ASP A 655 -36.07 -5.38 -4.75
N GLN A 656 -35.21 -5.68 -3.79
CA GLN A 656 -34.18 -4.79 -3.23
C GLN A 656 -32.84 -5.53 -3.14
N GLU A 657 -31.73 -4.79 -3.12
CA GLU A 657 -30.40 -5.36 -2.97
C GLU A 657 -29.97 -5.42 -1.51
N TYR A 658 -29.50 -6.60 -1.11
CA TYR A 658 -29.00 -6.86 0.23
C TYR A 658 -27.57 -7.39 0.17
N GLU A 659 -26.76 -7.00 1.15
CA GLU A 659 -25.45 -7.59 1.42
C GLU A 659 -25.58 -8.56 2.60
N MET A 660 -24.93 -9.73 2.53
CA MET A 660 -24.79 -10.67 3.65
C MET A 660 -23.31 -10.98 3.91
N ASP A 661 -22.90 -10.89 5.17
CA ASP A 661 -21.60 -11.39 5.64
C ASP A 661 -21.66 -12.91 5.88
N LEU A 662 -20.80 -13.69 5.23
CA LEU A 662 -20.83 -15.16 5.30
C LEU A 662 -20.25 -15.72 6.60
N ALA A 663 -19.47 -14.94 7.35
CA ALA A 663 -18.89 -15.33 8.62
C ALA A 663 -19.84 -15.08 9.80
N THR A 664 -20.80 -14.16 9.67
CA THR A 664 -21.77 -13.84 10.73
C THR A 664 -23.22 -14.19 10.36
N GLY A 665 -23.55 -14.19 9.08
CA GLY A 665 -24.92 -14.27 8.57
C GLY A 665 -25.69 -12.94 8.71
N GLU A 666 -25.04 -11.85 9.09
CA GLU A 666 -25.68 -10.53 9.16
C GLU A 666 -26.03 -10.04 7.75
N THR A 667 -27.26 -9.56 7.59
CA THR A 667 -27.80 -9.05 6.33
C THR A 667 -28.17 -7.58 6.46
N LYS A 668 -27.83 -6.78 5.46
CA LYS A 668 -28.14 -5.34 5.39
C LYS A 668 -28.72 -4.95 4.03
N LEU A 669 -29.74 -4.09 4.03
CA LEU A 669 -30.24 -3.41 2.81
C LEU A 669 -29.18 -2.42 2.31
N VAL A 670 -28.76 -2.56 1.04
CA VAL A 670 -27.76 -1.67 0.41
C VAL A 670 -28.33 -0.83 -0.73
N SER A 671 -29.52 -1.16 -1.21
CA SER A 671 -30.32 -0.26 -2.05
C SER A 671 -31.09 0.78 -1.22
N SER A 672 -31.81 1.68 -1.89
CA SER A 672 -32.51 2.80 -1.24
C SER A 672 -33.85 2.45 -0.60
N GLY A 673 -34.37 1.25 -0.81
CA GLY A 673 -35.74 0.88 -0.47
C GLY A 673 -36.80 1.48 -1.40
N LYS A 674 -36.40 2.13 -2.51
CA LYS A 674 -37.29 2.78 -3.47
C LYS A 674 -37.14 2.15 -4.86
N GLY A 675 -38.22 2.17 -5.62
CA GLY A 675 -38.30 1.52 -6.92
C GLY A 675 -38.10 0.01 -6.81
N ARG A 676 -38.08 -0.69 -7.95
CA ARG A 676 -37.60 -2.07 -8.01
C ARG A 676 -36.11 -2.06 -8.35
N THR A 677 -35.32 -2.93 -7.71
CA THR A 677 -33.92 -3.14 -8.06
C THR A 677 -33.68 -4.48 -8.73
N THR A 678 -32.56 -4.60 -9.43
CA THR A 678 -32.07 -5.89 -9.91
C THR A 678 -30.57 -5.91 -10.13
N CYS A 679 -30.00 -7.12 -10.16
CA CYS A 679 -28.62 -7.43 -10.53
C CYS A 679 -27.57 -6.63 -9.73
N GLY A 680 -27.62 -6.67 -8.40
CA GLY A 680 -26.58 -6.10 -7.56
C GLY A 680 -25.25 -6.82 -7.73
N TYR A 681 -24.13 -6.12 -7.90
CA TYR A 681 -22.80 -6.70 -8.13
C TYR A 681 -21.71 -5.87 -7.45
N PHE A 682 -20.68 -6.51 -6.86
CA PHE A 682 -19.56 -5.79 -6.25
C PHE A 682 -18.58 -5.23 -7.29
N SER A 683 -17.92 -4.12 -6.95
CA SER A 683 -16.75 -3.65 -7.70
C SER A 683 -15.61 -4.65 -7.56
N TYR A 684 -14.87 -4.86 -8.63
CA TYR A 684 -13.66 -5.67 -8.64
C TYR A 684 -12.45 -4.82 -9.05
N PRO A 685 -11.25 -5.11 -8.51
CA PRO A 685 -10.93 -6.17 -7.54
C PRO A 685 -11.18 -5.77 -6.07
N ASN A 686 -11.64 -4.54 -5.82
CA ASN A 686 -11.58 -3.92 -4.49
C ASN A 686 -12.77 -4.22 -3.56
N GLY A 687 -13.95 -4.53 -4.09
CA GLY A 687 -15.16 -4.80 -3.29
C GLY A 687 -15.68 -3.59 -2.52
N ASP A 688 -15.19 -2.40 -2.83
CA ASP A 688 -15.45 -1.14 -2.11
C ASP A 688 -16.75 -0.44 -2.54
N ARG A 689 -17.29 -0.85 -3.69
CA ARG A 689 -18.49 -0.30 -4.30
C ARG A 689 -19.41 -1.43 -4.76
N ILE A 690 -20.66 -1.08 -5.00
CA ILE A 690 -21.65 -1.94 -5.64
C ILE A 690 -22.25 -1.22 -6.84
N ILE A 691 -22.65 -1.99 -7.84
CA ILE A 691 -23.50 -1.55 -8.93
C ILE A 691 -24.82 -2.31 -8.88
N TYR A 692 -25.93 -1.65 -9.14
CA TYR A 692 -27.24 -2.28 -9.30
C TYR A 692 -28.13 -1.42 -10.19
N ALA A 693 -29.17 -2.00 -10.77
CA ALA A 693 -30.17 -1.26 -11.53
C ALA A 693 -31.37 -0.90 -10.64
N SER A 694 -31.99 0.27 -10.83
CA SER A 694 -33.20 0.65 -10.10
C SER A 694 -34.17 1.47 -10.92
N THR A 695 -35.47 1.30 -10.69
CA THR A 695 -36.53 2.15 -11.26
C THR A 695 -36.77 3.45 -10.49
N GLU A 696 -36.05 3.68 -9.39
CA GLU A 696 -36.38 4.72 -8.40
C GLU A 696 -36.37 6.16 -8.95
N ALA A 697 -35.63 6.43 -10.02
CA ALA A 697 -35.62 7.75 -10.67
C ALA A 697 -36.88 8.00 -11.49
N ALA A 698 -37.46 6.96 -12.09
CA ALA A 698 -38.70 7.06 -12.86
C ALA A 698 -39.92 7.08 -11.92
N ASP A 699 -39.95 6.18 -10.95
CA ASP A 699 -40.99 6.10 -9.92
C ASP A 699 -40.39 5.44 -8.65
N PRO A 700 -40.48 6.09 -7.47
CA PRO A 700 -40.03 5.48 -6.22
C PRO A 700 -40.92 4.31 -5.75
N GLY A 701 -42.09 4.10 -6.34
CA GLY A 701 -42.97 2.96 -6.08
C GLY A 701 -42.61 1.70 -6.86
N CYS A 702 -43.26 0.59 -6.51
CA CYS A 702 -43.05 -0.67 -7.23
C CYS A 702 -43.75 -0.65 -8.60
N PRO A 703 -43.04 -0.96 -9.70
CA PRO A 703 -43.72 -1.25 -10.95
C PRO A 703 -44.63 -2.48 -10.75
N PRO A 704 -45.82 -2.49 -11.40
CA PRO A 704 -46.75 -3.59 -11.27
C PRO A 704 -46.13 -4.89 -11.78
N PRO A 705 -46.37 -6.04 -11.12
CA PRO A 705 -45.85 -7.32 -11.57
C PRO A 705 -46.38 -7.65 -12.97
N PRO A 706 -45.63 -8.41 -13.79
CA PRO A 706 -46.10 -8.81 -15.11
C PRO A 706 -47.42 -9.59 -15.04
N ASP A 707 -48.32 -9.32 -15.99
CA ASP A 707 -49.61 -10.01 -16.06
C ASP A 707 -49.42 -11.49 -16.42
N ARG A 708 -49.70 -12.36 -15.44
CA ARG A 708 -49.57 -13.82 -15.57
C ARG A 708 -50.51 -14.42 -16.61
N SER A 709 -51.56 -13.70 -17.05
CA SER A 709 -52.44 -14.14 -18.15
C SER A 709 -51.71 -14.21 -19.49
N ARG A 710 -50.61 -13.44 -19.65
CA ARG A 710 -49.75 -13.42 -20.85
C ARG A 710 -48.68 -14.53 -20.85
N GLY A 711 -48.75 -15.46 -19.91
CA GLY A 711 -47.78 -16.54 -19.71
C GLY A 711 -46.59 -16.12 -18.84
N TYR A 712 -45.50 -16.89 -18.91
CA TYR A 712 -44.26 -16.57 -18.20
C TYR A 712 -43.48 -15.50 -18.98
N ILE A 713 -43.57 -14.26 -18.51
CA ILE A 713 -42.92 -13.07 -19.09
C ILE A 713 -42.11 -12.33 -18.02
N TRP A 714 -41.02 -11.70 -18.42
CA TRP A 714 -40.21 -10.81 -17.58
C TRP A 714 -40.49 -9.35 -17.90
N GLY A 715 -40.50 -8.50 -16.88
CA GLY A 715 -40.68 -7.05 -17.02
C GLY A 715 -39.37 -6.36 -17.39
N VAL A 716 -39.35 -5.70 -18.54
CA VAL A 716 -38.27 -4.83 -19.02
C VAL A 716 -38.73 -3.38 -18.81
N TYR A 717 -38.83 -2.98 -17.54
CA TYR A 717 -39.43 -1.70 -17.16
C TYR A 717 -38.58 -0.53 -17.67
N LYS A 718 -39.21 0.42 -18.36
CA LYS A 718 -38.59 1.59 -19.05
C LYS A 718 -37.94 2.62 -18.11
N GLY A 719 -37.87 2.34 -16.81
CA GLY A 719 -37.31 3.23 -15.80
C GLY A 719 -36.04 2.72 -15.15
N TYR A 720 -35.51 1.57 -15.57
CA TYR A 720 -34.29 1.02 -14.99
C TYR A 720 -33.07 1.83 -15.42
N ASP A 721 -32.38 2.36 -14.43
CA ASP A 721 -31.09 3.01 -14.57
C ASP A 721 -30.05 2.34 -13.67
N LEU A 722 -28.79 2.44 -14.06
CA LEU A 722 -27.67 1.91 -13.28
C LEU A 722 -27.21 2.91 -12.22
N TYR A 723 -26.98 2.38 -11.02
CA TYR A 723 -26.48 3.12 -9.86
C TYR A 723 -25.21 2.47 -9.34
N ILE A 724 -24.23 3.30 -9.00
CA ILE A 724 -23.06 2.89 -8.21
C ILE A 724 -23.18 3.49 -6.82
N ALA A 725 -22.92 2.70 -5.79
CA ALA A 725 -22.82 3.14 -4.40
C ALA A 725 -21.55 2.56 -3.76
N ASN A 726 -21.16 3.07 -2.59
CA ASN A 726 -20.23 2.35 -1.72
C ASN A 726 -20.82 0.98 -1.35
N ALA A 727 -19.99 0.00 -0.97
CA ALA A 727 -20.45 -1.34 -0.62
C ALA A 727 -21.50 -1.36 0.52
N ASP A 728 -21.46 -0.37 1.40
CA ASP A 728 -22.44 -0.20 2.48
C ASP A 728 -23.76 0.48 2.06
N GLY A 729 -23.93 0.78 0.77
CA GLY A 729 -25.08 1.47 0.17
C GLY A 729 -25.00 3.00 0.20
N SER A 730 -23.97 3.60 0.82
CA SER A 730 -23.81 5.05 0.89
C SER A 730 -23.28 5.66 -0.42
N ASN A 731 -23.33 6.99 -0.55
CA ASN A 731 -22.81 7.73 -1.71
C ASN A 731 -23.34 7.29 -3.08
N LYS A 732 -24.58 6.81 -3.12
CA LYS A 732 -25.25 6.36 -4.34
C LYS A 732 -25.26 7.45 -5.43
N LYS A 733 -24.84 7.07 -6.63
CA LYS A 733 -24.79 7.89 -7.84
C LYS A 733 -25.40 7.13 -9.01
N ARG A 734 -26.34 7.77 -9.72
CA ARG A 734 -26.86 7.29 -11.00
C ARG A 734 -25.81 7.50 -12.10
N ILE A 735 -25.51 6.47 -12.88
CA ILE A 735 -24.47 6.50 -13.92
C ILE A 735 -25.00 6.29 -15.34
N SER A 736 -26.20 5.73 -15.50
CA SER A 736 -26.89 5.71 -16.79
C SER A 736 -28.06 6.67 -16.80
N LEU A 737 -28.24 7.39 -17.91
CA LEU A 737 -29.28 8.41 -18.11
C LEU A 737 -30.09 8.14 -19.38
N THR A 738 -29.93 6.96 -19.97
CA THR A 738 -30.54 6.62 -21.26
C THR A 738 -31.99 6.17 -21.03
N PRO A 739 -32.98 6.69 -21.79
CA PRO A 739 -34.36 6.24 -21.65
C PRO A 739 -34.50 4.74 -21.94
N GLY A 740 -35.29 4.04 -21.13
CA GLY A 740 -35.59 2.63 -21.34
C GLY A 740 -35.07 1.74 -20.23
N TYR A 741 -34.32 0.72 -20.59
CA TYR A 741 -33.87 -0.33 -19.69
C TYR A 741 -32.34 -0.37 -19.74
N ASP A 742 -31.67 -0.01 -18.65
CA ASP A 742 -30.26 -0.29 -18.40
C ASP A 742 -30.16 -1.11 -17.11
N ALA A 743 -29.83 -2.40 -17.24
CA ALA A 743 -29.72 -3.30 -16.09
C ALA A 743 -28.71 -4.43 -16.34
N GLU A 744 -28.73 -5.44 -15.47
CA GLU A 744 -27.90 -6.65 -15.63
C GLU A 744 -26.40 -6.33 -15.70
N ALA A 745 -25.98 -5.32 -14.94
CA ALA A 745 -24.62 -4.81 -14.97
C ALA A 745 -23.67 -5.65 -14.12
N THR A 746 -22.52 -6.01 -14.68
CA THR A 746 -21.46 -6.73 -13.98
C THR A 746 -20.11 -6.08 -14.22
N TRP A 747 -19.18 -6.27 -13.28
CA TRP A 747 -17.85 -5.67 -13.32
C TRP A 747 -16.82 -6.63 -13.90
N CYS A 748 -15.85 -6.11 -14.66
CA CYS A 748 -14.63 -6.85 -14.93
C CYS A 748 -13.87 -7.14 -13.62
N HIS A 749 -13.43 -8.39 -13.42
CA HIS A 749 -12.66 -8.86 -12.26
C HIS A 749 -11.34 -8.10 -11.99
N LYS A 750 -10.81 -7.40 -13.00
CA LYS A 750 -9.61 -6.53 -12.90
C LYS A 750 -9.95 -5.04 -12.75
N GLY A 751 -11.22 -4.69 -12.68
CA GLY A 751 -11.71 -3.30 -12.67
C GLY A 751 -11.69 -2.63 -14.04
N GLY A 752 -12.05 -1.36 -14.06
CA GLY A 752 -11.96 -0.46 -15.22
C GLY A 752 -13.11 -0.55 -16.23
N ARG A 753 -13.84 -1.67 -16.32
CA ARG A 753 -14.98 -1.83 -17.24
C ARG A 753 -16.19 -2.49 -16.60
N ILE A 754 -17.37 -2.02 -17.00
CA ILE A 754 -18.68 -2.57 -16.69
C ILE A 754 -19.30 -3.08 -17.98
N ILE A 755 -19.92 -4.24 -17.96
CA ILE A 755 -20.81 -4.75 -19.02
C ILE A 755 -22.24 -4.72 -18.52
N PHE A 756 -23.20 -4.40 -19.36
CA PHE A 756 -24.61 -4.29 -18.97
C PHE A 756 -25.53 -4.48 -20.17
N THR A 757 -26.81 -4.75 -19.91
CA THR A 757 -27.86 -4.90 -20.94
C THR A 757 -28.62 -3.60 -21.13
N SER A 758 -28.85 -3.21 -22.38
CA SER A 758 -29.60 -2.01 -22.69
C SER A 758 -30.53 -2.13 -23.89
N VAL A 759 -31.70 -1.48 -23.80
CA VAL A 759 -32.66 -1.35 -24.91
C VAL A 759 -32.45 -0.09 -25.78
N ARG A 760 -31.36 0.65 -25.54
CA ARG A 760 -31.16 2.01 -26.08
C ARG A 760 -31.22 2.13 -27.61
N ASP A 761 -30.90 1.06 -28.32
CA ASP A 761 -30.90 1.01 -29.79
C ASP A 761 -32.09 0.21 -30.35
N GLY A 762 -33.16 0.05 -29.57
CA GLY A 762 -34.42 -0.56 -30.00
C GLY A 762 -34.52 -2.08 -29.80
N ASP A 763 -33.44 -2.72 -29.36
CA ASP A 763 -33.40 -4.12 -28.94
C ASP A 763 -32.53 -4.28 -27.70
N LEU A 764 -32.67 -5.39 -26.97
CA LEU A 764 -31.89 -5.68 -25.76
C LEU A 764 -30.51 -6.23 -26.14
N ASP A 765 -29.51 -5.36 -26.09
CA ASP A 765 -28.12 -5.68 -26.44
C ASP A 765 -27.17 -5.50 -25.26
N LEU A 766 -25.98 -6.10 -25.36
CA LEU A 766 -24.89 -5.89 -24.44
C LEU A 766 -24.10 -4.62 -24.79
N TYR A 767 -23.77 -3.85 -23.77
CA TYR A 767 -22.93 -2.68 -23.85
C TYR A 767 -21.83 -2.76 -22.80
N SER A 768 -20.71 -2.09 -23.05
CA SER A 768 -19.68 -1.86 -22.05
C SER A 768 -19.42 -0.38 -21.85
N MET A 769 -18.96 -0.01 -20.66
CA MET A 769 -18.61 1.37 -20.32
C MET A 769 -17.49 1.40 -19.27
N ASN A 770 -16.91 2.57 -19.06
CA ASN A 770 -16.04 2.85 -17.92
C ASN A 770 -16.87 2.96 -16.63
N GLU A 771 -16.20 2.85 -15.48
CA GLU A 771 -16.84 2.88 -14.16
C GLU A 771 -17.53 4.21 -13.82
N ASP A 772 -17.19 5.29 -14.51
CA ASP A 772 -17.81 6.60 -14.35
C ASP A 772 -19.05 6.81 -15.24
N GLY A 773 -19.39 5.82 -16.08
CA GLY A 773 -20.48 5.87 -17.07
C GLY A 773 -20.04 6.37 -18.46
N SER A 774 -18.76 6.69 -18.67
CA SER A 774 -18.22 7.13 -19.96
C SER A 774 -17.83 5.96 -20.89
N ASP A 775 -17.43 6.26 -22.12
CA ASP A 775 -16.97 5.27 -23.13
C ASP A 775 -17.98 4.12 -23.40
N VAL A 776 -19.27 4.47 -23.51
CA VAL A 776 -20.29 3.45 -23.78
C VAL A 776 -20.14 2.89 -25.19
N LYS A 777 -19.98 1.56 -25.30
CA LYS A 777 -19.78 0.81 -26.54
C LYS A 777 -20.73 -0.37 -26.63
N ARG A 778 -21.46 -0.49 -27.73
CA ARG A 778 -22.30 -1.65 -28.04
C ARG A 778 -21.44 -2.85 -28.42
N LEU A 779 -21.72 -4.01 -27.82
CA LEU A 779 -21.00 -5.27 -28.02
C LEU A 779 -21.77 -6.26 -28.88
N THR A 780 -23.10 -6.28 -28.78
CA THR A 780 -23.98 -7.15 -29.60
C THR A 780 -24.93 -6.30 -30.43
N ASN A 781 -25.38 -6.84 -31.56
CA ASN A 781 -26.34 -6.18 -32.45
C ASN A 781 -27.21 -7.15 -33.25
N THR A 782 -27.28 -8.41 -32.82
CA THR A 782 -28.09 -9.43 -33.51
C THR A 782 -29.48 -9.42 -32.89
N VAL A 783 -30.50 -9.28 -33.73
CA VAL A 783 -31.88 -9.14 -33.26
C VAL A 783 -32.29 -10.31 -32.35
N GLY A 784 -32.82 -9.94 -31.18
CA GLY A 784 -33.22 -10.82 -30.09
C GLY A 784 -32.67 -10.32 -28.75
N TYR A 785 -33.06 -10.99 -27.67
CA TYR A 785 -32.56 -10.65 -26.33
C TYR A 785 -31.09 -11.03 -26.21
N ASP A 786 -30.24 -10.14 -25.72
CA ASP A 786 -28.89 -10.41 -25.23
C ASP A 786 -28.74 -9.82 -23.81
N GLY A 787 -28.54 -10.66 -22.80
CA GLY A 787 -28.44 -10.17 -21.43
C GLY A 787 -27.73 -11.05 -20.41
N GLY A 788 -27.50 -10.46 -19.24
CA GLY A 788 -26.85 -11.04 -18.08
C GLY A 788 -25.48 -11.61 -18.41
N ALA A 789 -24.63 -10.72 -18.90
CA ALA A 789 -23.28 -11.05 -19.32
C ALA A 789 -22.29 -10.97 -18.16
N PHE A 790 -21.32 -11.87 -18.17
CA PHE A 790 -20.24 -11.91 -17.18
C PHE A 790 -18.89 -11.95 -17.86
N TYR A 791 -17.91 -11.23 -17.31
CA TYR A 791 -16.51 -11.36 -17.71
C TYR A 791 -15.89 -12.64 -17.14
N ASN A 792 -14.97 -13.25 -17.88
CA ASN A 792 -14.06 -14.24 -17.28
C ASN A 792 -13.10 -13.57 -16.27
N ALA A 793 -12.36 -14.36 -15.48
CA ALA A 793 -11.48 -13.83 -14.44
C ALA A 793 -10.39 -12.89 -14.98
N GLN A 794 -10.01 -13.04 -16.25
CA GLN A 794 -8.99 -12.23 -16.92
C GLN A 794 -9.56 -11.00 -17.65
N CYS A 795 -10.88 -10.84 -17.70
CA CYS A 795 -11.62 -9.85 -18.48
C CYS A 795 -11.30 -9.85 -19.97
N THR A 796 -10.96 -11.01 -20.54
CA THR A 796 -10.66 -11.17 -21.96
C THR A 796 -11.83 -11.75 -22.75
N GLU A 797 -12.77 -12.42 -22.08
CA GLU A 797 -13.94 -13.05 -22.67
C GLU A 797 -15.20 -12.66 -21.87
N ILE A 798 -16.35 -12.75 -22.53
CA ILE A 798 -17.68 -12.61 -21.91
C ILE A 798 -18.54 -13.82 -22.23
N VAL A 799 -19.41 -14.20 -21.30
CA VAL A 799 -20.45 -15.22 -21.49
C VAL A 799 -21.80 -14.62 -21.14
N TRP A 800 -22.85 -14.94 -21.91
CA TRP A 800 -24.18 -14.39 -21.70
C TRP A 800 -25.27 -15.32 -22.25
N ARG A 801 -26.53 -14.99 -22.01
CA ARG A 801 -27.69 -15.69 -22.58
C ARG A 801 -28.34 -14.85 -23.67
N ALA A 802 -28.81 -15.50 -24.73
CA ALA A 802 -29.40 -14.83 -25.86
C ALA A 802 -30.57 -15.58 -26.51
N SER A 803 -31.57 -14.85 -27.00
CA SER A 803 -32.64 -15.39 -27.83
C SER A 803 -32.36 -15.08 -29.30
N ARG A 804 -32.56 -16.07 -30.18
CA ARG A 804 -32.48 -15.91 -31.64
C ARG A 804 -33.73 -16.47 -32.30
N PHE A 805 -34.24 -15.77 -33.30
CA PHE A 805 -35.50 -16.11 -33.96
C PHE A 805 -35.25 -16.47 -35.43
N THR A 806 -35.59 -17.69 -35.80
CA THR A 806 -35.63 -18.13 -37.21
C THR A 806 -37.03 -18.06 -37.81
N ASP A 807 -38.06 -18.05 -36.97
CA ASP A 807 -39.47 -17.90 -37.37
C ASP A 807 -39.89 -16.42 -37.32
N PRO A 808 -40.32 -15.83 -38.45
CA PRO A 808 -40.79 -14.46 -38.50
C PRO A 808 -41.95 -14.16 -37.53
N ALA A 809 -42.83 -15.12 -37.25
CA ALA A 809 -43.95 -14.92 -36.34
C ALA A 809 -43.47 -14.78 -34.88
N ALA A 810 -42.52 -15.63 -34.46
CA ALA A 810 -41.90 -15.55 -33.15
C ALA A 810 -41.08 -14.27 -32.97
N LEU A 811 -40.41 -13.80 -34.02
CA LEU A 811 -39.70 -12.51 -34.01
C LEU A 811 -40.67 -11.34 -33.83
N ALA A 812 -41.78 -11.32 -34.58
CA ALA A 812 -42.79 -10.27 -34.46
C ALA A 812 -43.43 -10.25 -33.07
N GLU A 813 -43.67 -11.43 -32.48
CA GLU A 813 -44.15 -11.56 -31.10
C GLU A 813 -43.15 -10.98 -30.09
N TYR A 814 -41.86 -11.31 -30.23
CA TYR A 814 -40.78 -10.76 -29.39
C TYR A 814 -40.75 -9.22 -29.45
N GLN A 815 -40.75 -8.67 -30.66
CA GLN A 815 -40.72 -7.22 -30.87
C GLN A 815 -41.97 -6.53 -30.29
N SER A 816 -43.15 -7.15 -30.44
CA SER A 816 -44.39 -6.64 -29.84
C SER A 816 -44.33 -6.67 -28.32
N LEU A 817 -43.82 -7.74 -27.71
CA LEU A 817 -43.66 -7.83 -26.27
C LEU A 817 -42.65 -6.80 -25.76
N LEU A 818 -41.52 -6.62 -26.44
CA LEU A 818 -40.49 -5.67 -26.03
C LEU A 818 -41.01 -4.22 -26.08
N ALA A 819 -41.82 -3.88 -27.09
CA ALA A 819 -42.47 -2.56 -27.19
C ALA A 819 -43.37 -2.27 -25.97
N ASP A 820 -44.04 -3.31 -25.46
CA ASP A 820 -44.85 -3.28 -24.23
C ASP A 820 -44.00 -3.31 -22.95
N GLY A 821 -42.68 -3.47 -23.05
CA GLY A 821 -41.77 -3.58 -21.91
C GLY A 821 -41.69 -4.99 -21.31
N PHE A 822 -41.81 -6.04 -22.13
CA PHE A 822 -41.75 -7.44 -21.69
C PHE A 822 -40.92 -8.33 -22.62
N VAL A 823 -40.42 -9.43 -22.08
CA VAL A 823 -39.79 -10.51 -22.87
C VAL A 823 -40.22 -11.89 -22.38
N LYS A 824 -40.11 -12.91 -23.25
CA LYS A 824 -40.36 -14.31 -22.89
C LYS A 824 -39.04 -15.06 -22.67
N PRO A 825 -38.69 -15.42 -21.43
CA PRO A 825 -37.44 -16.09 -21.10
C PRO A 825 -37.49 -17.61 -21.31
N SER A 826 -38.16 -18.07 -22.37
CA SER A 826 -38.44 -19.50 -22.58
C SER A 826 -37.43 -20.20 -23.49
N LYS A 827 -36.70 -19.45 -24.32
CA LYS A 827 -35.68 -19.93 -25.25
C LYS A 827 -34.50 -18.97 -25.25
N MET A 828 -33.52 -19.26 -24.40
CA MET A 828 -32.35 -18.42 -24.19
C MET A 828 -31.13 -19.33 -24.22
N GLU A 829 -30.37 -19.27 -25.31
CA GLU A 829 -29.18 -20.07 -25.51
C GLU A 829 -27.96 -19.31 -25.00
N LEU A 830 -26.91 -20.03 -24.60
CA LEU A 830 -25.69 -19.42 -24.09
C LEU A 830 -24.74 -19.06 -25.24
N TYR A 831 -24.02 -17.96 -25.07
CA TYR A 831 -23.00 -17.49 -26.00
C TYR A 831 -21.74 -17.08 -25.27
N VAL A 832 -20.60 -17.14 -25.96
CA VAL A 832 -19.33 -16.61 -25.48
C VAL A 832 -18.62 -15.85 -26.60
N ALA A 833 -17.89 -14.80 -26.23
CA ALA A 833 -17.15 -13.94 -27.15
C ALA A 833 -15.90 -13.41 -26.46
N ASN A 834 -15.04 -12.74 -27.22
CA ASN A 834 -14.06 -11.82 -26.66
C ASN A 834 -14.78 -10.69 -25.91
N ALA A 835 -14.09 -10.08 -24.94
CA ALA A 835 -14.62 -8.99 -24.11
C ALA A 835 -15.06 -7.73 -24.89
N ASP A 836 -14.59 -7.58 -26.13
CA ASP A 836 -14.99 -6.51 -27.06
C ASP A 836 -16.20 -6.88 -27.93
N GLY A 837 -16.81 -8.04 -27.71
CA GLY A 837 -17.95 -8.57 -28.48
C GLY A 837 -17.53 -9.34 -29.75
N SER A 838 -16.25 -9.34 -30.12
CA SER A 838 -15.78 -10.07 -31.31
C SER A 838 -15.76 -11.59 -31.09
N ASN A 839 -15.81 -12.35 -32.18
CA ASN A 839 -15.76 -13.83 -32.16
C ASN A 839 -16.87 -14.49 -31.32
N ALA A 840 -18.06 -13.89 -31.31
CA ALA A 840 -19.24 -14.47 -30.67
C ALA A 840 -19.57 -15.85 -31.24
N ARG A 841 -19.78 -16.83 -30.35
CA ARG A 841 -20.20 -18.19 -30.70
C ARG A 841 -21.22 -18.73 -29.72
N GLN A 842 -22.15 -19.49 -30.27
CA GLN A 842 -23.20 -20.17 -29.50
C GLN A 842 -22.61 -21.40 -28.77
N LEU A 843 -23.00 -21.58 -27.50
CA LEU A 843 -22.58 -22.66 -26.61
C LEU A 843 -23.64 -23.74 -26.45
N THR A 844 -24.91 -23.35 -26.35
CA THR A 844 -26.04 -24.28 -26.22
C THR A 844 -26.98 -24.14 -27.40
N ALA A 845 -27.64 -25.23 -27.78
CA ALA A 845 -28.67 -25.25 -28.81
C ALA A 845 -29.76 -26.27 -28.41
N ASN A 846 -30.23 -26.16 -27.17
CA ASN A 846 -31.13 -27.15 -26.55
C ASN A 846 -32.62 -26.73 -26.61
N GLY A 847 -32.93 -25.54 -27.12
CA GLY A 847 -34.29 -25.02 -27.25
C GLY A 847 -34.97 -24.72 -25.91
N ALA A 848 -34.18 -24.64 -24.84
CA ALA A 848 -34.61 -24.43 -23.47
C ALA A 848 -34.25 -23.01 -22.99
N ALA A 849 -34.68 -22.68 -21.78
CA ALA A 849 -34.22 -21.51 -21.07
C ALA A 849 -32.90 -21.84 -20.36
N ASN A 850 -31.84 -21.10 -20.66
CA ASN A 850 -30.54 -21.22 -19.99
C ASN A 850 -30.21 -19.88 -19.33
N PHE A 851 -30.05 -19.87 -18.01
CA PHE A 851 -29.90 -18.66 -17.19
C PHE A 851 -28.55 -18.61 -16.48
N CYS A 852 -28.12 -17.37 -16.20
CA CYS A 852 -26.96 -17.03 -15.39
C CYS A 852 -25.71 -17.90 -15.72
N PRO A 853 -25.19 -17.82 -16.95
CA PRO A 853 -23.97 -18.54 -17.29
C PRO A 853 -22.78 -17.95 -16.54
N TRP A 854 -21.95 -18.79 -15.95
CA TRP A 854 -20.79 -18.36 -15.17
C TRP A 854 -19.55 -19.17 -15.54
N PHE A 855 -18.41 -18.50 -15.65
CA PHE A 855 -17.11 -19.16 -15.87
C PHE A 855 -16.70 -19.94 -14.63
N MET A 856 -16.53 -21.26 -14.76
CA MET A 856 -16.01 -22.07 -13.66
C MET A 856 -14.57 -21.67 -13.31
N PRO A 857 -14.06 -22.01 -12.11
CA PRO A 857 -12.71 -21.64 -11.67
C PRO A 857 -11.60 -22.05 -12.65
N ASP A 858 -11.77 -23.16 -13.37
CA ASP A 858 -10.82 -23.63 -14.38
C ASP A 858 -10.78 -22.81 -15.67
N GLN A 859 -11.71 -21.86 -15.87
CA GLN A 859 -11.90 -21.04 -17.07
C GLN A 859 -12.14 -21.83 -18.37
N LYS A 860 -12.38 -23.14 -18.27
CA LYS A 860 -12.59 -24.08 -19.37
C LYS A 860 -14.02 -24.56 -19.48
N ARG A 861 -14.82 -24.41 -18.42
CA ARG A 861 -16.22 -24.81 -18.37
C ARG A 861 -17.11 -23.66 -17.95
N ILE A 862 -18.38 -23.75 -18.34
CA ILE A 862 -19.44 -22.81 -17.98
C ILE A 862 -20.48 -23.57 -17.17
N ILE A 863 -20.82 -23.07 -15.99
CA ILE A 863 -21.97 -23.52 -15.21
C ILE A 863 -23.17 -22.61 -15.49
N PHE A 864 -24.38 -23.14 -15.53
CA PHE A 864 -25.60 -22.39 -15.82
C PHE A 864 -26.83 -23.14 -15.30
N SER A 865 -27.97 -22.46 -15.22
CA SER A 865 -29.26 -23.10 -14.90
C SER A 865 -30.04 -23.40 -16.18
N SER A 866 -30.71 -24.54 -16.26
CA SER A 866 -31.51 -24.91 -17.43
C SER A 866 -32.77 -25.68 -17.08
N ASN A 867 -33.84 -25.41 -17.83
CA ASN A 867 -35.07 -26.23 -17.79
C ASN A 867 -35.13 -27.26 -18.92
N VAL A 868 -33.99 -27.68 -19.48
CA VAL A 868 -33.94 -28.63 -20.61
C VAL A 868 -34.68 -29.94 -20.35
N LEU A 869 -34.83 -30.36 -19.08
CA LEU A 869 -35.56 -31.56 -18.68
C LEU A 869 -37.07 -31.34 -18.55
N ASP A 870 -37.51 -30.10 -18.34
CA ASP A 870 -38.92 -29.70 -18.35
C ASP A 870 -39.11 -28.34 -19.05
N PRO A 871 -38.96 -28.25 -20.38
CA PRO A 871 -38.98 -26.96 -21.09
C PRO A 871 -40.30 -26.19 -21.01
N ARG A 872 -41.36 -26.81 -20.47
CA ARG A 872 -42.70 -26.22 -20.34
C ARG A 872 -43.15 -26.01 -18.90
N GLY A 873 -42.48 -26.62 -17.93
CA GLY A 873 -42.78 -26.43 -16.52
C GLY A 873 -41.78 -25.51 -15.83
N ARG A 874 -41.63 -25.71 -14.52
CA ARG A 874 -40.85 -24.83 -13.65
C ARG A 874 -39.56 -25.46 -13.16
N GLU A 875 -39.28 -26.69 -13.61
CA GLU A 875 -38.07 -27.39 -13.20
C GLU A 875 -36.84 -26.71 -13.81
N PHE A 876 -35.90 -26.30 -12.96
CA PHE A 876 -34.58 -25.84 -13.40
C PHE A 876 -33.53 -26.57 -12.58
N ASP A 877 -32.50 -27.07 -13.26
CA ASP A 877 -31.32 -27.64 -12.62
C ASP A 877 -30.07 -26.88 -13.05
N LEU A 878 -29.00 -27.03 -12.27
CA LEU A 878 -27.67 -26.56 -12.65
C LEU A 878 -27.03 -27.55 -13.62
N PHE A 879 -26.39 -27.04 -14.67
CA PHE A 879 -25.65 -27.80 -15.67
C PHE A 879 -24.27 -27.22 -15.91
N ILE A 880 -23.32 -28.07 -16.30
CA ILE A 880 -21.99 -27.69 -16.76
C ILE A 880 -21.83 -28.04 -18.23
N VAL A 881 -21.25 -27.15 -19.02
CA VAL A 881 -20.85 -27.39 -20.41
C VAL A 881 -19.40 -26.96 -20.62
N ASN A 882 -18.68 -27.61 -21.53
CA ASN A 882 -17.36 -27.13 -21.92
C ASN A 882 -17.49 -25.76 -22.59
N LYS A 883 -16.56 -24.85 -22.26
CA LYS A 883 -16.54 -23.51 -22.84
C LYS A 883 -16.45 -23.61 -24.35
N ASP A 884 -15.77 -24.57 -24.96
CA ASP A 884 -15.69 -24.72 -26.42
C ASP A 884 -16.96 -25.28 -27.08
N GLY A 885 -18.00 -25.64 -26.30
CA GLY A 885 -19.24 -26.25 -26.79
C GLY A 885 -19.15 -27.75 -27.06
N SER A 886 -18.01 -28.39 -26.75
CA SER A 886 -17.83 -29.84 -26.92
C SER A 886 -18.45 -30.64 -25.77
N GLY A 887 -18.78 -31.90 -26.03
CA GLY A 887 -19.33 -32.82 -25.02
C GLY A 887 -20.82 -32.63 -24.75
N THR A 888 -21.37 -33.48 -23.88
CA THR A 888 -22.76 -33.39 -23.42
C THR A 888 -22.80 -32.62 -22.10
N PRO A 889 -23.73 -31.66 -21.93
CA PRO A 889 -23.87 -30.97 -20.65
C PRO A 889 -24.10 -31.94 -19.49
N GLU A 890 -23.37 -31.72 -18.40
CA GLU A 890 -23.47 -32.49 -17.17
C GLU A 890 -24.50 -31.85 -16.24
N ARG A 891 -25.44 -32.64 -15.71
CA ARG A 891 -26.39 -32.18 -14.69
C ARG A 891 -25.71 -32.19 -13.31
N VAL A 892 -25.77 -31.07 -12.61
CA VAL A 892 -25.13 -30.85 -11.29
C VAL A 892 -26.13 -30.99 -10.14
N THR A 893 -27.33 -30.43 -10.28
CA THR A 893 -28.39 -30.53 -9.27
C THR A 893 -29.55 -31.41 -9.73
N THR A 894 -30.26 -31.98 -8.76
CA THR A 894 -31.44 -32.83 -9.01
C THR A 894 -32.55 -32.57 -7.99
N ALA A 895 -32.44 -31.49 -7.21
CA ALA A 895 -33.49 -31.10 -6.29
C ALA A 895 -34.72 -30.64 -7.09
N PRO A 896 -35.94 -31.04 -6.68
CA PRO A 896 -37.14 -30.69 -7.42
C PRO A 896 -37.45 -29.19 -7.36
N ALA A 897 -38.22 -28.73 -8.34
CA ALA A 897 -38.57 -27.34 -8.62
C ALA A 897 -37.38 -26.55 -9.18
N PHE A 898 -36.90 -25.51 -8.50
CA PHE A 898 -35.95 -24.57 -9.11
C PHE A 898 -34.58 -24.65 -8.45
N ASP A 899 -33.53 -24.74 -9.26
CA ASP A 899 -32.14 -24.40 -8.95
C ASP A 899 -31.61 -23.39 -9.98
N GLY A 900 -31.29 -22.19 -9.50
CA GLY A 900 -31.01 -21.00 -10.31
C GLY A 900 -29.74 -20.27 -9.91
N PHE A 901 -29.17 -19.49 -10.83
CA PHE A 901 -28.18 -18.45 -10.54
C PHE A 901 -26.88 -18.95 -9.88
N PRO A 902 -26.17 -19.93 -10.46
CA PRO A 902 -24.96 -20.50 -9.86
C PRO A 902 -23.77 -19.57 -10.00
N ILE A 903 -23.14 -19.21 -8.88
CA ILE A 903 -21.94 -18.37 -8.86
C ILE A 903 -20.87 -19.02 -7.98
N PHE A 904 -19.62 -19.09 -8.48
CA PHE A 904 -18.48 -19.59 -7.72
C PHE A 904 -17.84 -18.50 -6.86
N SER A 905 -17.33 -18.88 -5.69
CA SER A 905 -16.47 -18.01 -4.88
C SER A 905 -15.17 -17.68 -5.63
N PRO A 906 -14.53 -16.53 -5.34
CA PRO A 906 -13.26 -16.14 -5.99
C PRO A 906 -12.13 -17.18 -5.83
N ASP A 907 -12.14 -17.96 -4.74
CA ASP A 907 -11.19 -19.05 -4.52
C ASP A 907 -11.60 -20.40 -5.14
N GLY A 908 -12.77 -20.45 -5.77
CA GLY A 908 -13.33 -21.60 -6.47
C GLY A 908 -13.79 -22.74 -5.56
N LYS A 909 -13.77 -22.58 -4.24
CA LYS A 909 -14.09 -23.66 -3.28
C LYS A 909 -15.57 -23.77 -2.95
N TYR A 910 -16.34 -22.70 -3.13
CA TYR A 910 -17.75 -22.64 -2.81
C TYR A 910 -18.57 -22.24 -4.03
N ILE A 911 -19.81 -22.72 -4.06
CA ILE A 911 -20.83 -22.30 -5.02
C ILE A 911 -22.04 -21.80 -4.24
N VAL A 912 -22.57 -20.65 -4.65
CA VAL A 912 -23.86 -20.12 -4.17
C VAL A 912 -24.88 -20.21 -5.31
N TRP A 913 -26.13 -20.56 -4.98
CA TRP A 913 -27.23 -20.62 -5.93
C TRP A 913 -28.58 -20.41 -5.23
N GLY A 914 -29.60 -19.97 -5.97
CA GLY A 914 -30.98 -19.91 -5.50
C GLY A 914 -31.68 -21.26 -5.69
N SER A 915 -32.46 -21.71 -4.71
CA SER A 915 -33.14 -23.00 -4.78
C SER A 915 -34.45 -23.07 -4.00
N ASN A 916 -35.39 -23.89 -4.48
CA ASN A 916 -36.59 -24.29 -3.73
C ASN A 916 -36.37 -25.61 -2.93
N ARG A 917 -35.15 -26.17 -2.89
CA ARG A 917 -34.88 -27.50 -2.31
C ARG A 917 -35.35 -27.73 -0.88
N ALA A 918 -35.47 -26.68 -0.07
CA ALA A 918 -35.99 -26.76 1.30
C ALA A 918 -37.53 -26.91 1.36
N ASN A 919 -38.25 -26.37 0.38
CA ASN A 919 -39.70 -26.47 0.28
C ASN A 919 -40.16 -26.47 -1.18
N PRO A 920 -40.03 -27.61 -1.90
CA PRO A 920 -40.30 -27.68 -3.34
C PRO A 920 -41.77 -27.42 -3.74
N GLU A 921 -42.71 -27.66 -2.82
CA GLU A 921 -44.14 -27.36 -3.01
C GLU A 921 -44.47 -25.89 -2.70
N GLY A 922 -43.53 -25.19 -2.06
CA GLY A 922 -43.64 -23.79 -1.71
C GLY A 922 -43.43 -22.86 -2.90
N HIS A 923 -43.44 -21.57 -2.59
CA HIS A 923 -43.11 -20.54 -3.56
C HIS A 923 -41.77 -19.86 -3.25
N ASP A 924 -41.17 -20.08 -2.08
CA ASP A 924 -39.99 -19.33 -1.66
C ASP A 924 -38.71 -19.85 -2.30
N THR A 925 -38.01 -18.99 -3.05
CA THR A 925 -36.66 -19.25 -3.56
C THR A 925 -35.63 -18.75 -2.55
N ASN A 926 -34.81 -19.65 -2.01
CA ASN A 926 -33.82 -19.32 -0.98
C ASN A 926 -32.38 -19.50 -1.49
N LEU A 927 -31.43 -18.77 -0.93
CA LEU A 927 -30.03 -18.93 -1.26
C LEU A 927 -29.44 -20.12 -0.51
N PHE A 928 -28.65 -20.92 -1.22
CA PHE A 928 -27.87 -22.02 -0.68
C PHE A 928 -26.41 -21.84 -1.06
N ILE A 929 -25.52 -22.33 -0.19
CA ILE A 929 -24.09 -22.40 -0.44
C ILE A 929 -23.59 -23.80 -0.13
N ALA A 930 -22.67 -24.29 -0.95
CA ALA A 930 -22.04 -25.58 -0.77
C ALA A 930 -20.56 -25.48 -1.07
N ARG A 931 -19.79 -26.35 -0.44
CA ARG A 931 -18.42 -26.63 -0.84
C ARG A 931 -18.44 -27.46 -2.12
N TRP A 932 -17.72 -26.97 -3.13
CA TRP A 932 -17.57 -27.64 -4.41
C TRP A 932 -16.54 -28.76 -4.32
N VAL A 933 -16.87 -29.91 -4.90
CA VAL A 933 -15.97 -31.04 -5.11
C VAL A 933 -15.98 -31.38 -6.60
N GLU A 934 -14.79 -31.47 -7.18
CA GLU A 934 -14.60 -31.77 -8.61
C GLU A 934 -14.90 -33.22 -8.97
#